data_AF-A0A2A4PEC8-F1
#
_entry.id   AF-A0A2A4PEC8-F1
#
_cell.length_a   1.000
_cell.length_b   1.000
_cell.length_c   1.000
_cell.angle_alpha   90.00
_cell.angle_beta   90.00
_cell.angle_gamma   90.00
#
_symmetry.space_group_name_H-M   'P 1'
#
loop_
_entity.id
_entity.type
_entity.pdbx_description
1 polymer ?
#
loop_
_entity_poly.entity_id
_entity_poly.type
_entity_poly.pdbx_seq_one_letter_code
_entity_poly.pdbx_strand_id
1 'polypeptide(L)'
;MFMKNLRLALPALLCLLPACTQQQSFFQPGEHLVIIGNGLADRMQHDAWLETYLQAELPKLELVIRNHGYTGDRFDHRPRNQGFLSADEYLTISKATVVFAMFGYNESFDDDPDGFGQAITEWIAHTRGQNYSGAGPPRIVLFSPIPQEVLPNNNFPDGIENNRRLASYAAAMESTAKKSGVDFIDIFTPMLHHFAMAKEPLSINGVHLNSAGNRLLAEVIVKALINREPDFEPEHLESLRATVLDKNWHWFNRYRATDGNDVWGGRSTLSFTDGQTNREVLQHELTQLDVMTANRDRAIWAMSRGDDHELSDANVPAAIEVKTNLDQEQLQGGVSKLGDGSYLSGEEGLAKMQLAAGLSANLFASEEMFPELVNPVQLGVDPRGRLWVAAWQTYPKWEPLKEMGDRLLILPDDDRDGVADRAITFAYVHNPTGFEFWNGGVLVASAPDILFLKDTDGDDVADLRYRILGGIDSSDTHHTANNFVYGPDGFIYFQRGIFNISNVETPWQSNQESGTSGMYRFNPRTSEFSFHATNSPNPHGISFDYWGYHYATDGTGGRAFQVVPEGDNAFKMRKLFDHTVRPVASSGILSSAHFPEKYQGNFLLCNTIAFLGIKQYTLDFDTLTGEVNGSETENLMVSSDPNFRPTDFEVGDDGALYISDWANSIIGHMQHNVRDPERDHAHGRIYR
;
A
#
# COMPACT_ATOMS: atom_id res chain seq x y z
N MET A 1 -17.46 -82.56 57.90
CA MET A 1 -16.16 -82.22 57.29
C MET A 1 -16.40 -82.07 55.79
N PHE A 2 -16.27 -80.85 55.27
CA PHE A 2 -16.28 -80.40 53.85
C PHE A 2 -17.54 -80.67 52.99
N MET A 3 -18.42 -79.68 52.84
CA MET A 3 -18.44 -78.58 51.84
C MET A 3 -19.19 -78.96 50.54
N LYS A 4 -20.43 -78.47 50.45
CA LYS A 4 -21.19 -78.24 49.22
C LYS A 4 -20.57 -77.07 48.46
N ASN A 5 -20.47 -77.15 47.14
CA ASN A 5 -20.44 -75.95 46.28
C ASN A 5 -21.33 -76.15 45.06
N LEU A 6 -22.28 -75.22 44.96
CA LEU A 6 -23.35 -75.06 43.99
C LEU A 6 -22.81 -74.25 42.80
N ARG A 7 -23.00 -74.71 41.57
CA ARG A 7 -22.68 -73.95 40.35
C ARG A 7 -23.81 -72.95 40.08
N LEU A 8 -23.52 -71.65 40.17
CA LEU A 8 -24.34 -70.57 39.62
C LEU A 8 -23.68 -70.05 38.33
N ALA A 9 -24.48 -69.97 37.26
CA ALA A 9 -24.11 -69.36 35.99
C ALA A 9 -24.18 -67.83 36.10
N LEU A 10 -23.15 -67.14 35.62
CA LEU A 10 -23.09 -65.69 35.46
C LEU A 10 -23.51 -65.34 34.02
N PRO A 11 -24.39 -64.35 33.77
CA PRO A 11 -24.63 -63.84 32.44
C PRO A 11 -23.51 -62.86 32.04
N ALA A 12 -23.02 -62.99 30.81
CA ALA A 12 -22.05 -62.08 30.21
C ALA A 12 -22.70 -60.69 29.99
N LEU A 13 -22.18 -59.68 30.67
CA LEU A 13 -22.52 -58.28 30.45
C LEU A 13 -21.82 -57.84 29.15
N LEU A 14 -22.59 -57.61 28.07
CA LEU A 14 -22.09 -56.92 26.88
C LEU A 14 -21.79 -55.47 27.27
N CYS A 15 -20.50 -55.11 27.36
CA CYS A 15 -20.08 -53.72 27.35
C CYS A 15 -20.33 -53.14 25.96
N LEU A 16 -21.40 -52.35 25.83
CA LEU A 16 -21.57 -51.42 24.73
C LEU A 16 -20.48 -50.35 24.83
N LEU A 17 -19.46 -50.46 23.98
CA LEU A 17 -18.52 -49.37 23.74
C LEU A 17 -19.32 -48.17 23.18
N PRO A 18 -19.17 -46.95 23.72
CA PRO A 18 -19.77 -45.78 23.11
C PRO A 18 -19.23 -45.66 21.69
N ALA A 19 -20.14 -45.58 20.72
CA ALA A 19 -19.80 -45.26 19.35
C ALA A 19 -18.99 -43.96 19.36
N CYS A 20 -17.77 -44.02 18.84
CA CYS A 20 -16.93 -42.86 18.62
C CYS A 20 -17.69 -41.96 17.63
N THR A 21 -18.40 -40.95 18.14
CA THR A 21 -19.00 -39.91 17.31
C THR A 21 -17.84 -39.16 16.68
N GLN A 22 -17.61 -39.43 15.39
CA GLN A 22 -16.67 -38.68 14.58
C GLN A 22 -17.07 -37.20 14.66
N GLN A 23 -16.23 -36.40 15.32
CA GLN A 23 -16.49 -34.97 15.50
C GLN A 23 -16.60 -34.34 14.11
N GLN A 24 -17.76 -33.78 13.79
CA GLN A 24 -18.01 -33.17 12.49
C GLN A 24 -17.08 -31.96 12.34
N SER A 25 -16.36 -31.89 11.22
CA SER A 25 -15.51 -30.74 10.87
C SER A 25 -16.33 -29.45 10.91
N PHE A 26 -15.73 -28.36 11.43
CA PHE A 26 -16.34 -27.03 11.44
C PHE A 26 -16.67 -26.54 10.03
N PHE A 27 -15.87 -26.93 9.04
CA PHE A 27 -16.05 -26.59 7.64
C PHE A 27 -16.54 -27.78 6.82
N GLN A 28 -17.21 -27.48 5.71
CA GLN A 28 -17.61 -28.43 4.67
C GLN A 28 -16.66 -28.32 3.46
N PRO A 29 -16.53 -29.40 2.65
CA PRO A 29 -15.74 -29.34 1.42
C PRO A 29 -16.25 -28.27 0.45
N GLY A 30 -15.33 -27.51 -0.14
CA GLY A 30 -15.60 -26.47 -1.14
C GLY A 30 -16.22 -25.19 -0.58
N GLU A 31 -16.19 -24.97 0.75
CA GLU A 31 -16.68 -23.72 1.32
C GLU A 31 -15.82 -22.52 0.89
N HIS A 32 -16.51 -21.41 0.64
CA HIS A 32 -15.94 -20.11 0.33
C HIS A 32 -15.93 -19.25 1.59
N LEU A 33 -14.78 -19.20 2.24
CA LEU A 33 -14.52 -18.39 3.41
C LEU A 33 -14.10 -16.97 2.99
N VAL A 34 -14.86 -15.97 3.43
CA VAL A 34 -14.51 -14.57 3.25
C VAL A 34 -14.21 -13.93 4.60
N ILE A 35 -13.01 -13.37 4.73
CA ILE A 35 -12.57 -12.64 5.92
C ILE A 35 -12.86 -11.16 5.68
N ILE A 36 -13.67 -10.52 6.53
CA ILE A 36 -13.93 -9.09 6.54
C ILE A 36 -13.49 -8.50 7.87
N GLY A 37 -13.11 -7.23 7.85
CA GLY A 37 -12.70 -6.56 9.07
C GLY A 37 -11.82 -5.36 8.77
N ASN A 38 -11.31 -4.81 9.85
CA ASN A 38 -10.49 -3.62 9.84
C ASN A 38 -8.99 -3.99 9.68
N GLY A 39 -8.05 -3.21 10.21
CA GLY A 39 -6.62 -3.50 10.08
C GLY A 39 -6.18 -4.87 10.63
N LEU A 40 -6.93 -5.48 11.56
CA LEU A 40 -6.66 -6.85 11.99
C LEU A 40 -6.84 -7.86 10.85
N ALA A 41 -7.98 -7.79 10.15
CA ALA A 41 -8.28 -8.66 9.01
C ALA A 41 -7.40 -8.36 7.80
N ASP A 42 -7.24 -7.07 7.46
CA ASP A 42 -6.47 -6.61 6.29
C ASP A 42 -5.05 -7.15 6.34
N ARG A 43 -4.41 -7.11 7.52
CA ARG A 43 -3.00 -7.49 7.66
C ARG A 43 -2.74 -8.99 7.59
N MET A 44 -3.73 -9.85 7.91
CA MET A 44 -3.58 -11.30 7.85
C MET A 44 -3.18 -11.82 6.47
N GLN A 45 -3.67 -11.19 5.39
CA GLN A 45 -3.36 -11.65 4.02
C GLN A 45 -1.90 -11.44 3.64
N HIS A 46 -1.21 -10.54 4.33
CA HIS A 46 0.16 -10.15 4.00
C HIS A 46 1.23 -10.99 4.69
N ASP A 47 0.88 -11.61 5.81
CA ASP A 47 1.70 -12.64 6.46
C ASP A 47 1.24 -14.07 6.11
N ALA A 48 -0.02 -14.21 5.66
CA ALA A 48 -0.65 -15.43 5.15
C ALA A 48 -0.81 -16.61 6.12
N TRP A 49 -0.51 -16.42 7.42
CA TRP A 49 -0.51 -17.52 8.38
C TRP A 49 -1.85 -18.21 8.57
N LEU A 50 -2.96 -17.46 8.67
CA LEU A 50 -4.28 -18.04 8.92
C LEU A 50 -4.70 -19.03 7.84
N GLU A 51 -4.61 -18.62 6.58
CA GLU A 51 -4.94 -19.51 5.47
C GLU A 51 -3.97 -20.67 5.34
N THR A 52 -2.66 -20.43 5.54
CA THR A 52 -1.66 -21.50 5.50
C THR A 52 -2.00 -22.60 6.50
N TYR A 53 -2.29 -22.25 7.76
CA TYR A 53 -2.66 -23.23 8.77
C TYR A 53 -4.00 -23.92 8.48
N LEU A 54 -5.02 -23.18 8.02
CA LEU A 54 -6.31 -23.79 7.66
C LEU A 54 -6.16 -24.81 6.51
N GLN A 55 -5.42 -24.46 5.47
CA GLN A 55 -5.21 -25.33 4.31
C GLN A 55 -4.40 -26.57 4.69
N ALA A 56 -3.38 -26.40 5.54
CA ALA A 56 -2.58 -27.51 6.03
C ALA A 56 -3.41 -28.44 6.94
N GLU A 57 -4.30 -27.89 7.79
CA GLU A 57 -5.08 -28.68 8.78
C GLU A 57 -6.25 -29.42 8.14
N LEU A 58 -6.74 -28.87 7.03
CA LEU A 58 -7.98 -29.29 6.38
C LEU A 58 -7.74 -29.64 4.89
N PRO A 59 -6.73 -30.47 4.55
CA PRO A 59 -6.23 -30.62 3.18
C PRO A 59 -7.24 -31.26 2.21
N LYS A 60 -8.30 -31.87 2.73
CA LYS A 60 -9.37 -32.52 1.96
C LYS A 60 -10.59 -31.63 1.73
N LEU A 61 -10.62 -30.44 2.32
CA LEU A 61 -11.78 -29.57 2.24
C LEU A 61 -11.72 -28.59 1.07
N GLU A 62 -10.57 -28.38 0.44
CA GLU A 62 -10.43 -27.50 -0.73
C GLU A 62 -11.08 -26.12 -0.49
N LEU A 63 -10.75 -25.52 0.66
CA LEU A 63 -11.35 -24.24 1.06
C LEU A 63 -10.92 -23.14 0.10
N VAL A 64 -11.87 -22.31 -0.32
CA VAL A 64 -11.59 -21.08 -1.08
C VAL A 64 -11.58 -19.92 -0.09
N ILE A 65 -10.42 -19.29 0.12
CA ILE A 65 -10.27 -18.22 1.10
C ILE A 65 -10.01 -16.88 0.40
N ARG A 66 -10.80 -15.86 0.74
CA ARG A 66 -10.69 -14.50 0.21
C ARG A 66 -10.66 -13.49 1.35
N ASN A 67 -9.68 -12.58 1.32
CA ASN A 67 -9.58 -11.53 2.33
C ASN A 67 -10.13 -10.21 1.77
N HIS A 68 -11.15 -9.68 2.44
CA HIS A 68 -11.83 -8.42 2.15
C HIS A 68 -11.62 -7.42 3.29
N GLY A 69 -10.60 -7.66 4.13
CA GLY A 69 -10.15 -6.72 5.13
C GLY A 69 -9.72 -5.43 4.47
N TYR A 70 -10.03 -4.32 5.14
CA TYR A 70 -9.67 -2.99 4.69
C TYR A 70 -9.37 -2.16 5.93
N THR A 71 -8.14 -1.69 6.08
CA THR A 71 -7.72 -0.86 7.21
C THR A 71 -8.72 0.29 7.45
N GLY A 72 -9.15 0.44 8.70
CA GLY A 72 -10.06 1.48 9.15
C GLY A 72 -11.54 1.14 9.04
N ASP A 73 -11.91 0.01 8.45
CA ASP A 73 -13.33 -0.35 8.28
C ASP A 73 -14.04 -0.54 9.63
N ARG A 74 -15.33 -0.23 9.62
CA ARG A 74 -16.29 -0.49 10.69
C ARG A 74 -17.45 -1.34 10.17
N PHE A 75 -18.27 -1.90 11.06
CA PHE A 75 -19.46 -2.64 10.64
C PHE A 75 -20.44 -1.80 9.83
N ASP A 76 -20.66 -0.56 10.27
CA ASP A 76 -21.67 0.37 9.80
C ASP A 76 -21.12 1.38 8.77
N HIS A 77 -19.79 1.51 8.66
CA HIS A 77 -19.17 2.52 7.81
C HIS A 77 -17.89 2.02 7.14
N ARG A 78 -17.84 2.12 5.81
CA ARG A 78 -16.75 1.62 4.97
C ARG A 78 -16.47 2.61 3.83
N PRO A 79 -15.68 3.67 4.09
CA PRO A 79 -15.42 4.69 3.08
C PRO A 79 -14.65 4.08 1.90
N ARG A 80 -15.10 4.37 0.68
CA ARG A 80 -14.50 3.90 -0.56
C ARG A 80 -14.52 4.98 -1.62
N ASN A 81 -13.55 4.95 -2.51
CA ASN A 81 -13.52 5.81 -3.67
C ASN A 81 -14.72 5.58 -4.59
N GLN A 82 -15.02 6.57 -5.42
CA GLN A 82 -16.17 6.53 -6.31
C GLN A 82 -16.13 5.31 -7.23
N GLY A 83 -17.26 4.61 -7.33
CA GLY A 83 -17.45 3.47 -8.22
C GLY A 83 -17.00 2.12 -7.66
N PHE A 84 -16.22 2.11 -6.57
CA PHE A 84 -15.83 0.87 -5.90
C PHE A 84 -17.08 0.06 -5.50
N LEU A 85 -17.04 -1.25 -5.72
CA LEU A 85 -18.20 -2.11 -5.47
C LEU A 85 -18.53 -2.19 -3.98
N SER A 86 -19.82 -2.37 -3.68
CA SER A 86 -20.29 -2.56 -2.31
C SER A 86 -19.76 -3.85 -1.69
N ALA A 87 -19.83 -3.94 -0.36
CA ALA A 87 -19.44 -5.14 0.37
C ALA A 87 -20.24 -6.38 -0.09
N ASP A 88 -21.54 -6.24 -0.35
CA ASP A 88 -22.42 -7.33 -0.81
C ASP A 88 -22.07 -7.82 -2.21
N GLU A 89 -21.75 -6.90 -3.13
CA GLU A 89 -21.31 -7.24 -4.49
C GLU A 89 -20.00 -8.04 -4.43
N TYR A 90 -19.05 -7.63 -3.59
CA TYR A 90 -17.80 -8.35 -3.43
C TYR A 90 -17.97 -9.72 -2.76
N LEU A 91 -18.82 -9.83 -1.73
CA LEU A 91 -19.18 -11.11 -1.12
C LEU A 91 -19.84 -12.04 -2.15
N THR A 92 -20.65 -11.50 -3.07
CA THR A 92 -21.23 -12.22 -4.21
C THR A 92 -20.15 -12.71 -5.18
N ILE A 93 -19.20 -11.86 -5.57
CA ILE A 93 -18.10 -12.26 -6.45
C ILE A 93 -17.26 -13.38 -5.81
N SER A 94 -17.04 -13.30 -4.50
CA SER A 94 -16.30 -14.33 -3.74
C SER A 94 -17.15 -15.56 -3.42
N LYS A 95 -18.44 -15.54 -3.75
CA LYS A 95 -19.42 -16.59 -3.48
C LYS A 95 -19.45 -17.01 -2.01
N ALA A 96 -19.42 -16.03 -1.10
CA ALA A 96 -19.29 -16.28 0.33
C ALA A 96 -20.32 -17.30 0.86
N THR A 97 -19.84 -18.40 1.44
CA THR A 97 -20.64 -19.36 2.22
C THR A 97 -20.37 -19.21 3.71
N VAL A 98 -19.19 -18.74 4.08
CA VAL A 98 -18.79 -18.42 5.45
C VAL A 98 -18.19 -17.01 5.48
N VAL A 99 -18.59 -16.18 6.44
CA VAL A 99 -18.05 -14.85 6.66
C VAL A 99 -17.41 -14.79 8.05
N PHE A 100 -16.11 -14.57 8.08
CA PHE A 100 -15.36 -14.24 9.29
C PHE A 100 -15.35 -12.73 9.46
N ALA A 101 -15.94 -12.22 10.54
CA ALA A 101 -16.01 -10.79 10.82
C ALA A 101 -15.14 -10.41 12.02
N MET A 102 -14.13 -9.57 11.76
CA MET A 102 -13.11 -9.14 12.72
C MET A 102 -13.14 -7.60 12.86
N PHE A 103 -13.98 -7.12 13.78
CA PHE A 103 -14.22 -5.69 14.04
C PHE A 103 -14.19 -5.41 15.55
N GLY A 104 -14.46 -4.17 15.94
CA GLY A 104 -14.59 -3.77 17.34
C GLY A 104 -13.41 -2.95 17.86
N TYR A 105 -12.27 -2.90 17.16
CA TYR A 105 -11.17 -2.03 17.56
C TYR A 105 -11.48 -0.55 17.29
N ASN A 106 -11.91 -0.20 16.07
CA ASN A 106 -12.25 1.18 15.72
C ASN A 106 -13.48 1.64 16.48
N GLU A 107 -14.52 0.81 16.52
CA GLU A 107 -15.75 1.09 17.24
C GLU A 107 -15.51 1.24 18.75
N SER A 108 -14.44 0.64 19.31
CA SER A 108 -14.14 0.74 20.73
C SER A 108 -14.00 2.17 21.22
N PHE A 109 -13.51 3.08 20.37
CA PHE A 109 -13.26 4.47 20.73
C PHE A 109 -14.53 5.31 20.89
N ASP A 110 -15.71 4.79 20.55
CA ASP A 110 -16.98 5.48 20.75
C ASP A 110 -17.49 5.38 22.20
N ASP A 111 -16.89 4.51 23.02
CA ASP A 111 -17.31 4.21 24.40
C ASP A 111 -18.80 3.79 24.54
N ASP A 112 -19.35 3.14 23.51
CA ASP A 112 -20.74 2.66 23.43
C ASP A 112 -20.83 1.17 23.00
N PRO A 113 -20.55 0.22 23.93
CA PRO A 113 -20.64 -1.21 23.63
C PRO A 113 -22.07 -1.69 23.33
N ASP A 114 -23.10 -1.00 23.85
CA ASP A 114 -24.50 -1.37 23.60
C ASP A 114 -24.91 -1.00 22.16
N GLY A 115 -24.56 0.22 21.72
CA GLY A 115 -24.73 0.66 20.32
C GLY A 115 -23.96 -0.21 19.34
N PHE A 116 -22.73 -0.61 19.69
CA PHE A 116 -21.96 -1.58 18.91
C PHE A 116 -22.69 -2.93 18.78
N GLY A 117 -23.26 -3.45 19.87
CA GLY A 117 -24.07 -4.66 19.85
C GLY A 117 -25.30 -4.55 18.95
N GLN A 118 -25.94 -3.38 18.90
CA GLN A 118 -27.05 -3.11 17.98
C GLN A 118 -26.59 -3.12 16.52
N ALA A 119 -25.49 -2.43 16.19
CA ALA A 119 -24.94 -2.40 14.84
C ALA A 119 -24.59 -3.80 14.32
N ILE A 120 -23.97 -4.65 15.18
CA ILE A 120 -23.72 -6.06 14.85
C ILE A 120 -25.02 -6.82 14.57
N THR A 121 -26.06 -6.61 15.39
CA THR A 121 -27.34 -7.30 15.22
C THR A 121 -27.98 -6.96 13.87
N GLU A 122 -27.97 -5.67 13.50
CA GLU A 122 -28.49 -5.19 12.22
C GLU A 122 -27.68 -5.76 11.05
N TRP A 123 -26.34 -5.75 11.15
CA TRP A 123 -25.46 -6.32 10.14
C TRP A 123 -25.66 -7.84 9.96
N ILE A 124 -25.81 -8.61 11.05
CA ILE A 124 -26.12 -10.04 11.00
C ILE A 124 -27.44 -10.28 10.28
N ALA A 125 -28.48 -9.51 10.63
CA ALA A 125 -29.81 -9.65 10.03
C ALA A 125 -29.76 -9.37 8.52
N HIS A 126 -29.07 -8.30 8.11
CA HIS A 126 -28.84 -7.98 6.69
C HIS A 126 -28.11 -9.11 5.97
N THR A 127 -26.97 -9.54 6.50
CA THR A 127 -26.09 -10.54 5.87
C THR A 127 -26.76 -11.91 5.74
N ARG A 128 -27.56 -12.33 6.74
CA ARG A 128 -28.38 -13.55 6.66
C ARG A 128 -29.56 -13.45 5.69
N GLY A 129 -29.96 -12.24 5.31
CA GLY A 129 -30.94 -12.01 4.26
C GLY A 129 -30.38 -12.22 2.85
N GLN A 130 -29.05 -12.31 2.70
CA GLN A 130 -28.38 -12.45 1.41
C GLN A 130 -28.16 -13.90 1.01
N ASN A 131 -27.83 -14.13 -0.26
CA ASN A 131 -27.44 -15.43 -0.81
C ASN A 131 -26.29 -15.26 -1.82
N TYR A 132 -25.12 -14.88 -1.30
CA TYR A 132 -23.95 -14.54 -2.13
C TYR A 132 -23.44 -15.72 -2.97
N SER A 133 -23.51 -16.94 -2.43
CA SER A 133 -23.02 -18.16 -3.09
C SER A 133 -24.04 -18.82 -4.02
N GLY A 134 -25.32 -18.46 -3.90
CA GLY A 134 -26.44 -19.20 -4.48
C GLY A 134 -26.86 -20.43 -3.67
N ALA A 135 -26.11 -20.85 -2.65
CA ALA A 135 -26.36 -22.05 -1.85
C ALA A 135 -27.13 -21.79 -0.53
N GLY A 136 -27.58 -20.56 -0.31
CA GLY A 136 -28.31 -20.15 0.90
C GLY A 136 -27.58 -19.02 1.66
N PRO A 137 -28.11 -18.62 2.82
CA PRO A 137 -27.50 -17.56 3.62
C PRO A 137 -26.12 -17.99 4.13
N PRO A 138 -25.13 -17.08 4.14
CA PRO A 138 -23.80 -17.41 4.63
C PRO A 138 -23.83 -17.68 6.13
N ARG A 139 -22.96 -18.57 6.59
CA ARG A 139 -22.65 -18.73 8.01
C ARG A 139 -21.77 -17.58 8.46
N ILE A 140 -22.07 -17.01 9.62
CA ILE A 140 -21.34 -15.87 10.18
C ILE A 140 -20.58 -16.34 11.41
N VAL A 141 -19.31 -15.97 11.48
CA VAL A 141 -18.43 -16.19 12.63
C VAL A 141 -17.86 -14.85 13.06
N LEU A 142 -18.18 -14.43 14.28
CA LEU A 142 -17.65 -13.22 14.87
C LEU A 142 -16.38 -13.52 15.66
N PHE A 143 -15.38 -12.66 15.52
CA PHE A 143 -14.14 -12.73 16.30
C PHE A 143 -14.05 -11.49 17.17
N SER A 144 -13.78 -11.67 18.47
CA SER A 144 -13.50 -10.51 19.34
C SER A 144 -12.33 -9.68 18.78
N PRO A 145 -12.23 -8.38 19.10
CA PRO A 145 -10.99 -7.64 18.84
C PRO A 145 -9.84 -8.27 19.66
N ILE A 146 -8.61 -8.13 19.18
CA ILE A 146 -7.44 -8.46 20.02
C ILE A 146 -7.21 -7.37 21.08
N PRO A 147 -6.56 -7.69 22.22
CA PRO A 147 -6.06 -6.67 23.12
C PRO A 147 -4.95 -5.85 22.45
N GLN A 148 -4.64 -4.71 23.04
CA GLN A 148 -3.40 -3.99 22.81
C GLN A 148 -2.26 -4.64 23.62
N GLU A 149 -1.16 -4.95 22.94
CA GLU A 149 0.10 -5.32 23.56
C GLU A 149 0.72 -4.11 24.28
N VAL A 150 1.14 -4.31 25.53
CA VAL A 150 1.88 -3.28 26.29
C VAL A 150 3.35 -3.35 25.87
N LEU A 151 3.75 -2.42 25.00
CA LEU A 151 5.12 -2.33 24.50
C LEU A 151 6.07 -1.73 25.56
N PRO A 152 7.37 -2.08 25.53
CA PRO A 152 8.35 -1.60 26.51
C PRO A 152 8.71 -0.12 26.38
N ASN A 153 8.29 0.54 25.29
CA ASN A 153 8.53 1.97 25.07
C ASN A 153 7.29 2.81 25.43
N ASN A 154 7.50 4.04 25.87
CA ASN A 154 6.41 4.96 26.25
C ASN A 154 5.90 5.79 25.05
N ASN A 155 6.11 5.32 23.81
CA ASN A 155 5.72 6.04 22.60
C ASN A 155 4.26 5.79 22.19
N PHE A 156 3.54 4.92 22.90
CA PHE A 156 2.19 4.46 22.56
C PHE A 156 1.25 4.63 23.76
N PRO A 157 -0.07 4.67 23.54
CA PRO A 157 -1.05 4.86 24.61
C PRO A 157 -1.07 3.70 25.61
N ASP A 158 -1.62 3.96 26.80
CA ASP A 158 -1.71 2.98 27.89
C ASP A 158 -2.58 1.78 27.48
N GLY A 159 -1.91 0.65 27.23
CA GLY A 159 -2.56 -0.59 26.86
C GLY A 159 -3.51 -1.14 27.94
N ILE A 160 -3.35 -0.78 29.22
CA ILE A 160 -4.23 -1.25 30.30
C ILE A 160 -5.64 -0.65 30.14
N GLU A 161 -5.73 0.66 29.93
CA GLU A 161 -7.02 1.33 29.76
C GLU A 161 -7.69 0.89 28.45
N ASN A 162 -6.92 0.85 27.36
CA ASN A 162 -7.41 0.39 26.07
C ASN A 162 -7.90 -1.07 26.15
N ASN A 163 -7.23 -1.94 26.90
CA ASN A 163 -7.68 -3.33 27.10
C ASN A 163 -8.97 -3.44 27.91
N ARG A 164 -9.23 -2.54 28.88
CA ARG A 164 -10.55 -2.51 29.55
C ARG A 164 -11.66 -2.20 28.56
N ARG A 165 -11.44 -1.22 27.67
CA ARG A 165 -12.40 -0.82 26.64
C ARG A 165 -12.61 -1.93 25.61
N LEU A 166 -11.53 -2.50 25.07
CA LEU A 166 -11.61 -3.60 24.09
C LEU A 166 -12.30 -4.83 24.67
N ALA A 167 -12.08 -5.14 25.96
CA ALA A 167 -12.76 -6.25 26.64
C ALA A 167 -14.28 -6.04 26.73
N SER A 168 -14.77 -4.80 26.92
CA SER A 168 -16.22 -4.54 26.96
C SER A 168 -16.88 -4.73 25.59
N TYR A 169 -16.19 -4.36 24.51
CA TYR A 169 -16.63 -4.59 23.14
C TYR A 169 -16.59 -6.07 22.74
N ALA A 170 -15.56 -6.82 23.19
CA ALA A 170 -15.52 -8.27 23.04
C ALA A 170 -16.72 -8.95 23.73
N ALA A 171 -17.05 -8.54 24.97
CA ALA A 171 -18.19 -9.06 25.72
C ALA A 171 -19.54 -8.69 25.08
N ALA A 172 -19.67 -7.47 24.55
CA ALA A 172 -20.86 -7.04 23.81
C ALA A 172 -21.05 -7.88 22.54
N MET A 173 -19.97 -8.12 21.79
CA MET A 173 -19.99 -8.97 20.60
C MET A 173 -20.37 -10.41 20.93
N GLU A 174 -19.81 -11.01 21.99
CA GLU A 174 -20.18 -12.35 22.45
C GLU A 174 -21.67 -12.45 22.81
N SER A 175 -22.17 -11.47 23.58
CA SER A 175 -23.58 -11.38 23.99
C SER A 175 -24.50 -11.29 22.77
N THR A 176 -24.15 -10.46 21.79
CA THR A 176 -24.89 -10.30 20.55
C THR A 176 -24.83 -11.55 19.67
N ALA A 177 -23.67 -12.18 19.56
CA ALA A 177 -23.50 -13.43 18.82
C ALA A 177 -24.43 -14.52 19.36
N LYS A 178 -24.44 -14.68 20.69
CA LYS A 178 -25.31 -15.63 21.39
C LYS A 178 -26.79 -15.33 21.19
N LYS A 179 -27.20 -14.06 21.30
CA LYS A 179 -28.60 -13.63 21.05
C LYS A 179 -29.03 -13.88 19.61
N SER A 180 -28.12 -13.67 18.67
CA SER A 180 -28.36 -13.84 17.23
C SER A 180 -28.17 -15.29 16.77
N GLY A 181 -27.59 -16.17 17.59
CA GLY A 181 -27.29 -17.55 17.24
C GLY A 181 -26.28 -17.67 16.10
N VAL A 182 -25.24 -16.83 16.09
CA VAL A 182 -24.06 -16.96 15.20
C VAL A 182 -22.87 -17.47 16.01
N ASP A 183 -21.87 -18.05 15.34
CA ASP A 183 -20.65 -18.51 15.99
C ASP A 183 -19.83 -17.32 16.49
N PHE A 184 -19.18 -17.46 17.65
CA PHE A 184 -18.26 -16.48 18.21
C PHE A 184 -16.99 -17.16 18.66
N ILE A 185 -15.85 -16.58 18.29
CA ILE A 185 -14.52 -17.04 18.68
C ILE A 185 -13.83 -15.92 19.46
N ASP A 186 -13.51 -16.21 20.71
CA ASP A 186 -12.74 -15.28 21.54
C ASP A 186 -11.25 -15.38 21.21
N ILE A 187 -10.72 -14.36 20.54
CA ILE A 187 -9.28 -14.18 20.33
C ILE A 187 -8.67 -13.16 21.29
N PHE A 188 -9.48 -12.42 22.05
CA PHE A 188 -9.01 -11.42 22.99
C PHE A 188 -8.23 -12.06 24.15
N THR A 189 -8.87 -12.98 24.87
CA THR A 189 -8.31 -13.63 26.06
C THR A 189 -7.01 -14.40 25.77
N PRO A 190 -6.94 -15.28 24.76
CA PRO A 190 -5.69 -16.00 24.46
C PRO A 190 -4.57 -15.04 24.05
N MET A 191 -4.85 -14.03 23.22
CA MET A 191 -3.81 -13.07 22.82
C MET A 191 -3.33 -12.23 24.00
N LEU A 192 -4.20 -11.86 24.94
CA LEU A 192 -3.80 -11.13 26.15
C LEU A 192 -2.80 -11.94 26.97
N HIS A 193 -3.04 -13.24 27.10
CA HIS A 193 -2.13 -14.16 27.78
C HIS A 193 -0.78 -14.26 27.07
N HIS A 194 -0.79 -14.38 25.73
CA HIS A 194 0.43 -14.46 24.96
C HIS A 194 1.25 -13.18 24.99
N PHE A 195 0.63 -12.00 24.89
CA PHE A 195 1.35 -10.72 25.04
C PHE A 195 2.02 -10.60 26.41
N ALA A 196 1.35 -11.03 27.49
CA ALA A 196 1.95 -10.99 28.82
C ALA A 196 3.15 -11.94 28.99
N MET A 197 3.27 -12.96 28.14
CA MET A 197 4.36 -13.95 28.17
C MET A 197 5.43 -13.72 27.10
N ALA A 198 5.18 -12.83 26.15
CA ALA A 198 6.07 -12.56 25.04
C ALA A 198 7.39 -11.95 25.54
N LYS A 199 8.51 -12.45 25.03
CA LYS A 199 9.84 -11.90 25.32
C LYS A 199 10.22 -10.78 24.36
N GLU A 200 9.72 -10.89 23.13
CA GLU A 200 9.87 -9.90 22.07
C GLU A 200 8.47 -9.41 21.67
N PRO A 201 8.32 -8.14 21.26
CA PRO A 201 7.05 -7.62 20.79
C PRO A 201 6.41 -8.48 19.70
N LEU A 202 5.12 -8.73 19.81
CA LEU A 202 4.29 -9.42 18.81
C LEU A 202 3.50 -8.43 17.94
N SER A 203 3.59 -7.15 18.23
CA SER A 203 3.01 -6.04 17.49
C SER A 203 4.06 -4.97 17.14
N ILE A 204 3.72 -4.15 16.15
CA ILE A 204 4.54 -3.02 15.67
C ILE A 204 4.33 -1.79 16.57
N ASN A 205 3.08 -1.54 16.99
CA ASN A 205 2.68 -0.37 17.75
C ASN A 205 1.59 -0.67 18.80
N GLY A 206 1.55 -1.89 19.31
CA GLY A 206 0.59 -2.35 20.32
C GLY A 206 -0.68 -2.96 19.73
N VAL A 207 -1.15 -2.47 18.58
CA VAL A 207 -2.47 -2.86 18.01
C VAL A 207 -2.36 -3.51 16.63
N HIS A 208 -1.28 -3.24 15.90
CA HIS A 208 -1.00 -3.90 14.61
C HIS A 208 0.05 -4.99 14.79
N LEU A 209 -0.32 -6.24 14.54
CA LEU A 209 0.59 -7.38 14.69
C LEU A 209 1.76 -7.33 13.69
N ASN A 210 2.91 -7.84 14.12
CA ASN A 210 4.00 -8.23 13.24
C ASN A 210 3.81 -9.68 12.77
N SER A 211 4.71 -10.20 11.94
CA SER A 211 4.56 -11.56 11.38
C SER A 211 4.48 -12.65 12.45
N ALA A 212 5.26 -12.54 13.54
CA ALA A 212 5.23 -13.49 14.64
C ALA A 212 3.90 -13.42 15.41
N GLY A 213 3.37 -12.22 15.66
CA GLY A 213 2.05 -12.03 16.24
C GLY A 213 0.92 -12.57 15.36
N ASN A 214 0.99 -12.34 14.05
CA ASN A 214 0.02 -12.89 13.09
C ASN A 214 0.06 -14.42 13.01
N ARG A 215 1.26 -15.02 13.09
CA ARG A 215 1.42 -16.47 13.17
C ARG A 215 0.73 -17.04 14.40
N LEU A 216 0.99 -16.45 15.56
CA LEU A 216 0.40 -16.87 16.81
C LEU A 216 -1.13 -16.71 16.81
N LEU A 217 -1.63 -15.58 16.33
CA LEU A 217 -3.08 -15.35 16.21
C LEU A 217 -3.73 -16.41 15.31
N ALA A 218 -3.07 -16.77 14.19
CA ALA A 218 -3.54 -17.83 13.32
C ALA A 218 -3.63 -19.19 14.04
N GLU A 219 -2.64 -19.56 14.86
CA GLU A 219 -2.67 -20.77 15.68
C GLU A 219 -3.85 -20.77 16.66
N VAL A 220 -4.08 -19.64 17.34
CA VAL A 220 -5.22 -19.44 18.25
C VAL A 220 -6.55 -19.65 17.53
N ILE A 221 -6.72 -19.02 16.36
CA ILE A 221 -7.95 -19.12 15.56
C ILE A 221 -8.15 -20.55 15.06
N VAL A 222 -7.12 -21.17 14.49
CA VAL A 222 -7.20 -22.52 13.93
C VAL A 222 -7.52 -23.52 15.02
N LYS A 223 -6.84 -23.45 16.16
CA LYS A 223 -7.13 -24.29 17.34
C LYS A 223 -8.58 -24.19 17.78
N ALA A 224 -9.13 -22.97 17.82
CA ALA A 224 -10.53 -22.76 18.18
C ALA A 224 -11.49 -23.38 17.15
N LEU A 225 -11.16 -23.32 15.86
CA LEU A 225 -11.98 -23.87 14.77
C LEU A 225 -11.94 -25.40 14.68
N ILE A 226 -10.76 -26.01 14.86
CA ILE A 226 -10.59 -27.46 14.70
C ILE A 226 -10.64 -28.24 16.03
N ASN A 227 -10.67 -27.54 17.17
CA ASN A 227 -10.74 -28.09 18.52
C ASN A 227 -9.59 -29.07 18.87
N ARG A 228 -8.39 -28.78 18.38
CA ARG A 228 -7.12 -29.43 18.76
C ARG A 228 -5.95 -28.50 18.46
N GLU A 229 -4.78 -28.80 19.02
CA GLU A 229 -3.56 -28.09 18.63
C GLU A 229 -3.27 -28.33 17.13
N PRO A 230 -2.86 -27.29 16.40
CA PRO A 230 -2.33 -27.47 15.06
C PRO A 230 -1.06 -28.33 15.08
N ASP A 231 -0.89 -29.23 14.11
CA ASP A 231 0.21 -30.21 14.06
C ASP A 231 0.82 -30.28 12.66
N PHE A 232 2.02 -29.72 12.48
CA PHE A 232 2.68 -29.58 11.18
C PHE A 232 4.20 -29.65 11.20
N GLU A 233 4.74 -30.14 10.08
CA GLU A 233 6.16 -30.05 9.75
C GLU A 233 6.53 -28.62 9.27
N PRO A 234 7.49 -27.93 9.93
CA PRO A 234 7.81 -26.53 9.64
C PRO A 234 8.22 -26.22 8.20
N GLU A 235 9.03 -27.08 7.56
CA GLU A 235 9.54 -26.84 6.19
C GLU A 235 8.42 -26.85 5.15
N HIS A 236 7.43 -27.74 5.31
CA HIS A 236 6.27 -27.81 4.44
C HIS A 236 5.39 -26.55 4.58
N LEU A 237 5.30 -26.01 5.79
CA LEU A 237 4.47 -24.84 6.09
C LEU A 237 4.97 -23.57 5.40
N GLU A 238 6.28 -23.33 5.33
CA GLU A 238 6.82 -22.15 4.63
C GLU A 238 6.62 -22.24 3.10
N SER A 239 6.78 -23.42 2.51
CA SER A 239 6.55 -23.62 1.07
C SER A 239 5.07 -23.41 0.72
N LEU A 240 4.16 -23.91 1.56
CA LEU A 240 2.72 -23.65 1.43
C LEU A 240 2.42 -22.16 1.60
N ARG A 241 3.01 -21.51 2.62
CA ARG A 241 2.82 -20.08 2.89
C ARG A 241 3.28 -19.21 1.74
N ALA A 242 4.40 -19.52 1.10
CA ALA A 242 4.88 -18.81 -0.09
C ALA A 242 3.84 -18.84 -1.23
N THR A 243 3.20 -19.99 -1.43
CA THR A 243 2.13 -20.15 -2.44
C THR A 243 0.85 -19.40 -2.04
N VAL A 244 0.51 -19.37 -0.75
CA VAL A 244 -0.60 -18.56 -0.23
C VAL A 244 -0.31 -17.06 -0.37
N LEU A 245 0.92 -16.61 -0.13
CA LEU A 245 1.33 -15.22 -0.34
C LEU A 245 1.22 -14.82 -1.81
N ASP A 246 1.62 -15.70 -2.74
CA ASP A 246 1.42 -15.47 -4.18
C ASP A 246 -0.08 -15.37 -4.52
N LYS A 247 -0.91 -16.28 -3.99
CA LYS A 247 -2.37 -16.20 -4.16
C LYS A 247 -2.94 -14.89 -3.59
N ASN A 248 -2.49 -14.47 -2.42
CA ASN A 248 -2.92 -13.24 -1.77
C ASN A 248 -2.48 -12.00 -2.53
N TRP A 249 -1.30 -12.00 -3.17
CA TRP A 249 -0.86 -10.92 -4.05
C TRP A 249 -1.83 -10.69 -5.20
N HIS A 250 -2.23 -11.77 -5.89
CA HIS A 250 -3.18 -11.71 -7.01
C HIS A 250 -4.58 -11.27 -6.54
N TRP A 251 -5.06 -11.85 -5.44
CA TRP A 251 -6.36 -11.48 -4.89
C TRP A 251 -6.39 -10.03 -4.40
N PHE A 252 -5.34 -9.56 -3.73
CA PHE A 252 -5.25 -8.19 -3.23
C PHE A 252 -5.28 -7.19 -4.38
N ASN A 253 -4.51 -7.42 -5.45
CA ASN A 253 -4.52 -6.57 -6.64
C ASN A 253 -5.83 -6.65 -7.43
N ARG A 254 -6.66 -7.69 -7.21
CA ARG A 254 -8.02 -7.75 -7.75
C ARG A 254 -9.03 -7.01 -6.86
N TYR A 255 -8.94 -7.18 -5.55
CA TYR A 255 -9.88 -6.58 -4.60
C TYR A 255 -9.62 -5.08 -4.38
N ARG A 256 -8.35 -4.70 -4.35
CA ARG A 256 -7.84 -3.33 -4.15
C ARG A 256 -6.89 -2.95 -5.29
N ALA A 257 -7.37 -3.09 -6.52
CA ALA A 257 -6.63 -2.68 -7.70
C ALA A 257 -6.13 -1.24 -7.58
N THR A 258 -4.86 -1.02 -7.92
CA THR A 258 -4.30 0.33 -8.06
C THR A 258 -4.93 1.02 -9.26
N ASP A 259 -5.05 2.35 -9.20
CA ASP A 259 -5.82 3.18 -10.14
C ASP A 259 -7.32 2.85 -10.15
N GLY A 260 -7.90 2.65 -8.97
CA GLY A 260 -9.34 2.37 -8.80
C GLY A 260 -10.29 3.39 -9.49
N ASN A 261 -9.86 4.63 -9.72
CA ASN A 261 -10.62 5.63 -10.47
C ASN A 261 -10.73 5.30 -11.97
N ASP A 262 -9.71 4.66 -12.55
CA ASP A 262 -9.69 4.15 -13.91
C ASP A 262 -10.34 2.77 -14.02
N VAL A 263 -10.31 1.98 -12.95
CA VAL A 263 -10.99 0.67 -12.90
C VAL A 263 -12.50 0.83 -12.72
N TRP A 264 -12.94 1.60 -11.72
CA TRP A 264 -14.33 1.71 -11.30
C TRP A 264 -14.91 3.13 -11.36
N GLY A 265 -14.07 4.14 -11.13
CA GLY A 265 -14.48 5.53 -10.93
C GLY A 265 -14.74 6.33 -12.20
N GLY A 266 -14.56 7.64 -12.11
CA GLY A 266 -14.92 8.60 -13.16
C GLY A 266 -14.05 8.48 -14.41
N ARG A 267 -12.79 8.02 -14.29
CA ARG A 267 -11.91 7.84 -15.46
C ARG A 267 -12.13 6.52 -16.19
N SER A 268 -12.80 5.56 -15.57
CA SER A 268 -13.15 4.30 -16.22
C SER A 268 -13.99 4.47 -17.49
N THR A 269 -14.76 5.56 -17.61
CA THR A 269 -15.63 5.84 -18.76
C THR A 269 -14.97 6.69 -19.84
N LEU A 270 -13.71 7.11 -19.63
CA LEU A 270 -12.95 7.76 -20.69
C LEU A 270 -12.84 6.82 -21.89
N SER A 271 -13.00 7.40 -23.07
CA SER A 271 -13.11 6.69 -24.33
C SER A 271 -12.02 7.18 -25.28
N PHE A 272 -11.37 6.24 -25.95
CA PHE A 272 -10.17 6.47 -26.77
C PHE A 272 -10.44 6.02 -28.22
N THR A 273 -9.43 5.45 -28.90
CA THR A 273 -9.56 4.92 -30.26
C THR A 273 -10.72 3.94 -30.38
N ASP A 274 -11.54 4.10 -31.43
CA ASP A 274 -12.71 3.26 -31.73
C ASP A 274 -13.76 3.15 -30.61
N GLY A 275 -13.76 4.08 -29.65
CA GLY A 275 -14.71 4.09 -28.54
C GLY A 275 -14.31 3.21 -27.34
N GLN A 276 -13.16 2.52 -27.41
CA GLN A 276 -12.67 1.65 -26.32
C GLN A 276 -12.48 2.44 -25.04
N THR A 277 -12.84 1.85 -23.89
CA THR A 277 -12.75 2.52 -22.58
C THR A 277 -11.76 1.86 -21.61
N ASN A 278 -11.31 2.60 -20.60
CA ASN A 278 -10.54 2.01 -19.49
C ASN A 278 -11.34 0.92 -18.78
N ARG A 279 -12.66 1.09 -18.61
CA ARG A 279 -13.54 0.10 -17.97
C ARG A 279 -13.51 -1.25 -18.68
N GLU A 280 -13.62 -1.28 -20.00
CA GLU A 280 -13.58 -2.55 -20.76
C GLU A 280 -12.28 -3.31 -20.52
N VAL A 281 -11.14 -2.62 -20.61
CA VAL A 281 -9.81 -3.23 -20.45
C VAL A 281 -9.56 -3.65 -19.01
N LEU A 282 -9.76 -2.73 -18.06
CA LEU A 282 -9.36 -2.94 -16.66
C LEU A 282 -10.33 -3.84 -15.89
N GLN A 283 -11.63 -3.90 -16.23
CA GLN A 283 -12.53 -4.91 -15.65
C GLN A 283 -12.22 -6.31 -16.18
N HIS A 284 -11.74 -6.43 -17.42
CA HIS A 284 -11.26 -7.70 -17.96
C HIS A 284 -9.99 -8.18 -17.24
N GLU A 285 -9.08 -7.28 -16.87
CA GLU A 285 -7.93 -7.61 -16.00
C GLU A 285 -8.37 -8.17 -14.64
N LEU A 286 -9.43 -7.64 -14.02
CA LEU A 286 -9.94 -8.21 -12.77
C LEU A 286 -10.41 -9.66 -12.96
N THR A 287 -10.99 -9.97 -14.13
CA THR A 287 -11.39 -11.35 -14.47
C THR A 287 -10.16 -12.25 -14.68
N GLN A 288 -9.08 -11.73 -15.27
CA GLN A 288 -7.81 -12.48 -15.36
C GLN A 288 -7.26 -12.79 -13.97
N LEU A 289 -7.24 -11.81 -13.07
CA LEU A 289 -6.78 -12.00 -11.69
C LEU A 289 -7.66 -12.96 -10.89
N ASP A 290 -8.97 -13.01 -11.16
CA ASP A 290 -9.86 -14.03 -10.57
C ASP A 290 -9.43 -15.45 -10.99
N VAL A 291 -9.10 -15.66 -12.27
CA VAL A 291 -8.60 -16.95 -12.78
C VAL A 291 -7.23 -17.28 -12.20
N MET A 292 -6.30 -16.31 -12.21
CA MET A 292 -4.96 -16.49 -11.63
C MET A 292 -5.04 -16.86 -10.15
N THR A 293 -5.86 -16.17 -9.36
CA THR A 293 -6.09 -16.48 -7.93
C THR A 293 -6.61 -17.92 -7.77
N ALA A 294 -7.61 -18.31 -8.58
CA ALA A 294 -8.18 -19.66 -8.54
C ALA A 294 -7.20 -20.76 -8.98
N ASN A 295 -6.22 -20.44 -9.83
CA ASN A 295 -5.15 -21.37 -10.19
C ASN A 295 -4.23 -21.64 -8.99
N ARG A 296 -3.87 -20.61 -8.21
CA ARG A 296 -3.09 -20.80 -6.97
C ARG A 296 -3.88 -21.54 -5.90
N ASP A 297 -5.20 -21.34 -5.77
CA ASP A 297 -6.01 -22.15 -4.85
C ASP A 297 -5.82 -23.65 -5.11
N ARG A 298 -5.85 -24.08 -6.38
CA ARG A 298 -5.66 -25.49 -6.76
C ARG A 298 -4.26 -26.00 -6.44
N ALA A 299 -3.23 -25.16 -6.62
CA ALA A 299 -1.87 -25.48 -6.23
C ALA A 299 -1.76 -25.67 -4.70
N ILE A 300 -2.34 -24.76 -3.93
CA ILE A 300 -2.41 -24.83 -2.45
C ILE A 300 -3.08 -26.13 -2.02
N TRP A 301 -4.23 -26.48 -2.59
CA TRP A 301 -4.94 -27.72 -2.22
C TRP A 301 -4.16 -28.99 -2.53
N ALA A 302 -3.48 -29.02 -3.68
CA ALA A 302 -2.62 -30.15 -4.04
C ALA A 302 -1.42 -30.26 -3.09
N MET A 303 -0.73 -29.14 -2.84
CA MET A 303 0.40 -29.09 -1.90
C MET A 303 0.00 -29.54 -0.50
N SER A 304 -1.14 -29.08 0.03
CA SER A 304 -1.64 -29.48 1.35
C SER A 304 -1.94 -30.98 1.45
N ARG A 305 -2.22 -31.67 0.34
CA ARG A 305 -2.40 -33.13 0.29
C ARG A 305 -1.11 -33.90 0.07
N GLY A 306 0.00 -33.22 -0.23
CA GLY A 306 1.25 -33.82 -0.68
C GLY A 306 1.21 -34.30 -2.12
N ASP A 307 0.30 -33.75 -2.94
CA ASP A 307 0.20 -34.05 -4.37
C ASP A 307 1.12 -33.12 -5.17
N ASP A 308 1.69 -33.61 -6.28
CA ASP A 308 2.39 -32.78 -7.25
C ASP A 308 1.37 -31.92 -8.03
N HIS A 309 1.66 -30.63 -8.18
CA HIS A 309 0.87 -29.72 -9.02
C HIS A 309 1.76 -28.68 -9.70
N GLU A 310 1.64 -28.60 -11.01
CA GLU A 310 2.25 -27.53 -11.79
C GLU A 310 1.30 -26.32 -11.81
N LEU A 311 1.72 -25.22 -11.18
CA LEU A 311 0.99 -23.95 -11.28
C LEU A 311 1.04 -23.47 -12.73
N SER A 312 -0.14 -23.32 -13.35
CA SER A 312 -0.26 -22.88 -14.75
C SER A 312 -1.35 -21.84 -14.91
N ASP A 313 -0.99 -20.75 -15.59
CA ASP A 313 -1.89 -19.66 -15.99
C ASP A 313 -2.32 -19.76 -17.46
N ALA A 314 -2.12 -20.91 -18.10
CA ALA A 314 -2.48 -21.12 -19.51
C ALA A 314 -4.00 -21.00 -19.80
N ASN A 315 -4.84 -21.07 -18.77
CA ASN A 315 -6.29 -20.89 -18.86
C ASN A 315 -6.74 -19.44 -18.62
N VAL A 316 -5.82 -18.52 -18.30
CA VAL A 316 -6.14 -17.10 -18.11
C VAL A 316 -6.52 -16.50 -19.47
N PRO A 317 -7.66 -15.80 -19.59
CA PRO A 317 -8.07 -15.23 -20.86
C PRO A 317 -7.05 -14.18 -21.34
N ALA A 318 -6.79 -14.11 -22.64
CA ALA A 318 -5.89 -13.11 -23.22
C ALA A 318 -6.34 -11.69 -22.88
N ALA A 319 -5.38 -10.76 -22.75
CA ALA A 319 -5.67 -9.35 -22.51
C ALA A 319 -6.45 -8.75 -23.69
N ILE A 320 -7.28 -7.74 -23.39
CA ILE A 320 -7.93 -6.95 -24.43
C ILE A 320 -6.86 -6.07 -25.07
N GLU A 321 -6.66 -6.25 -26.38
CA GLU A 321 -5.73 -5.41 -27.15
C GLU A 321 -6.20 -3.95 -27.14
N VAL A 322 -5.29 -3.05 -26.83
CA VAL A 322 -5.52 -1.61 -26.83
C VAL A 322 -4.92 -0.99 -28.09
N LYS A 323 -5.72 -0.19 -28.77
CA LYS A 323 -5.26 0.58 -29.94
C LYS A 323 -4.73 1.92 -29.49
N THR A 324 -3.45 2.17 -29.74
CA THR A 324 -2.84 3.47 -29.45
C THR A 324 -3.53 4.60 -30.21
N ASN A 325 -3.48 5.80 -29.64
CA ASN A 325 -3.85 7.06 -30.29
C ASN A 325 -2.69 8.06 -30.30
N LEU A 326 -1.45 7.59 -30.09
CA LEU A 326 -0.26 8.43 -30.04
C LEU A 326 -0.04 9.24 -31.33
N ASP A 327 -0.42 8.68 -32.48
CA ASP A 327 -0.30 9.30 -33.81
C ASP A 327 -1.40 10.34 -34.12
N GLN A 328 -2.42 10.46 -33.25
CA GLN A 328 -3.51 11.41 -33.41
C GLN A 328 -3.18 12.74 -32.73
N GLU A 329 -3.54 13.87 -33.36
CA GLU A 329 -3.26 15.19 -32.81
C GLU A 329 -3.98 15.40 -31.46
N GLN A 330 -3.20 15.38 -30.37
CA GLN A 330 -3.69 15.64 -29.01
C GLN A 330 -3.45 17.11 -28.66
N LEU A 331 -4.49 17.94 -28.75
CA LEU A 331 -4.42 19.34 -28.35
C LEU A 331 -4.73 19.50 -26.86
N GLN A 332 -3.80 20.06 -26.08
CA GLN A 332 -4.09 20.58 -24.74
C GLN A 332 -3.73 22.06 -24.67
N GLY A 333 -4.72 22.93 -24.48
CA GLY A 333 -4.50 24.38 -24.49
C GLY A 333 -3.97 24.94 -25.83
N GLY A 334 -4.22 24.25 -26.94
CA GLY A 334 -3.74 24.64 -28.28
C GLY A 334 -2.32 24.17 -28.63
N VAL A 335 -1.66 23.39 -27.76
CA VAL A 335 -0.36 22.79 -28.02
C VAL A 335 -0.55 21.30 -28.35
N SER A 336 -0.01 20.87 -29.50
CA SER A 336 0.04 19.46 -29.89
C SER A 336 1.08 18.71 -29.07
N LYS A 337 0.70 17.56 -28.52
CA LYS A 337 1.56 16.66 -27.72
C LYS A 337 1.95 15.38 -28.46
N LEU A 338 2.16 15.45 -29.76
CA LEU A 338 2.59 14.28 -30.52
C LEU A 338 3.99 13.85 -30.05
N GLY A 339 4.06 12.71 -29.35
CA GLY A 339 5.28 11.92 -29.27
C GLY A 339 5.35 11.04 -30.53
N ASP A 340 6.54 10.76 -31.04
CA ASP A 340 6.74 9.88 -32.20
C ASP A 340 7.27 8.49 -31.81
N GLY A 341 7.25 8.17 -30.51
CA GLY A 341 7.73 6.90 -29.95
C GLY A 341 9.25 6.74 -29.98
N SER A 342 10.01 7.72 -30.51
CA SER A 342 11.47 7.66 -30.54
C SER A 342 12.09 8.19 -29.26
N TYR A 343 13.07 7.47 -28.72
CA TYR A 343 13.81 7.87 -27.52
C TYR A 343 15.28 8.11 -27.88
N LEU A 344 15.82 9.24 -27.42
CA LEU A 344 17.26 9.54 -27.51
C LEU A 344 18.02 8.70 -26.50
N SER A 345 19.30 8.40 -26.71
CA SER A 345 20.14 7.87 -25.61
C SER A 345 20.35 8.93 -24.52
N GLY A 346 20.86 8.53 -23.35
CA GLY A 346 21.18 9.48 -22.28
C GLY A 346 22.16 10.58 -22.71
N GLU A 347 23.18 10.23 -23.49
CA GLU A 347 24.15 11.19 -24.03
C GLU A 347 23.56 12.11 -25.09
N GLU A 348 22.69 11.59 -25.96
CA GLU A 348 21.98 12.41 -26.94
C GLU A 348 20.99 13.37 -26.26
N GLY A 349 20.31 12.91 -25.20
CA GLY A 349 19.45 13.72 -24.35
C GLY A 349 20.21 14.83 -23.62
N LEU A 350 21.39 14.53 -23.05
CA LEU A 350 22.29 15.51 -22.44
C LEU A 350 22.65 16.64 -23.42
N ALA A 351 22.96 16.30 -24.68
CA ALA A 351 23.29 17.27 -25.72
C ALA A 351 22.11 18.20 -26.11
N LYS A 352 20.87 17.87 -25.71
CA LYS A 352 19.69 18.72 -25.90
C LYS A 352 19.45 19.71 -24.77
N MET A 353 20.23 19.63 -23.69
CA MET A 353 20.09 20.50 -22.52
C MET A 353 20.81 21.84 -22.71
N GLN A 354 20.11 22.90 -22.34
CA GLN A 354 20.64 24.23 -22.17
C GLN A 354 20.64 24.57 -20.68
N LEU A 355 21.84 24.69 -20.10
CA LEU A 355 22.04 25.03 -18.69
C LEU A 355 22.23 26.54 -18.49
N ALA A 356 21.96 27.02 -17.28
CA ALA A 356 22.32 28.37 -16.87
C ALA A 356 23.85 28.58 -16.91
N ALA A 357 24.28 29.84 -17.06
CA ALA A 357 25.70 30.17 -17.17
C ALA A 357 26.46 29.79 -15.90
N GLY A 358 27.58 29.07 -16.07
CA GLY A 358 28.43 28.60 -14.97
C GLY A 358 28.11 27.20 -14.46
N LEU A 359 27.16 26.51 -15.11
CA LEU A 359 26.83 25.10 -14.84
C LEU A 359 27.37 24.18 -15.93
N SER A 360 27.64 22.94 -15.57
CA SER A 360 27.92 21.81 -16.46
C SER A 360 27.13 20.61 -15.96
N ALA A 361 26.79 19.70 -16.87
CA ALA A 361 26.12 18.46 -16.51
C ALA A 361 26.80 17.26 -17.17
N ASN A 362 26.66 16.10 -16.56
CA ASN A 362 27.03 14.82 -17.14
C ASN A 362 25.91 13.78 -16.95
N LEU A 363 25.95 12.69 -17.72
CA LEU A 363 25.09 11.54 -17.48
C LEU A 363 25.65 10.76 -16.28
N PHE A 364 24.84 10.55 -15.25
CA PHE A 364 25.22 9.77 -14.06
C PHE A 364 24.81 8.31 -14.20
N ALA A 365 23.58 8.06 -14.65
CA ALA A 365 23.04 6.72 -14.89
C ALA A 365 21.97 6.75 -15.99
N SER A 366 21.79 5.64 -16.71
CA SER A 366 20.74 5.48 -17.71
C SER A 366 20.28 4.03 -17.83
N GLU A 367 19.15 3.84 -18.50
CA GLU A 367 18.64 2.52 -18.88
C GLU A 367 19.65 1.67 -19.68
N GLU A 368 20.53 2.30 -20.46
CA GLU A 368 21.57 1.61 -21.24
C GLU A 368 22.69 1.06 -20.34
N MET A 369 22.94 1.71 -19.20
CA MET A 369 23.88 1.25 -18.18
C MET A 369 23.23 0.21 -17.27
N PHE A 370 21.99 0.47 -16.85
CA PHE A 370 21.26 -0.34 -15.88
C PHE A 370 19.80 -0.53 -16.35
N PRO A 371 19.43 -1.71 -16.89
CA PRO A 371 18.07 -1.99 -17.36
C PRO A 371 16.98 -1.87 -16.28
N GLU A 372 17.36 -1.87 -15.01
CA GLU A 372 16.46 -1.69 -13.88
C GLU A 372 16.06 -0.21 -13.65
N LEU A 373 16.80 0.75 -14.19
CA LEU A 373 16.53 2.19 -14.06
C LEU A 373 15.50 2.62 -15.10
N VAL A 374 14.24 2.34 -14.82
CA VAL A 374 13.11 2.69 -15.67
C VAL A 374 12.16 3.60 -14.91
N ASN A 375 11.71 4.68 -15.57
CA ASN A 375 10.72 5.61 -15.03
C ASN A 375 11.07 6.09 -13.60
N PRO A 376 12.24 6.72 -13.35
CA PRO A 376 12.61 7.20 -12.02
C PRO A 376 11.62 8.26 -11.49
N VAL A 377 11.09 8.02 -10.29
CA VAL A 377 9.98 8.80 -9.69
C VAL A 377 10.46 9.79 -8.66
N GLN A 378 11.28 9.33 -7.70
CA GLN A 378 11.85 10.12 -6.62
C GLN A 378 13.32 9.73 -6.43
N LEU A 379 14.14 10.71 -6.06
CA LEU A 379 15.53 10.53 -5.65
C LEU A 379 15.67 10.68 -4.13
N GLY A 380 16.82 10.26 -3.61
CA GLY A 380 17.19 10.45 -2.21
C GLY A 380 18.63 10.04 -1.98
N VAL A 381 19.31 10.65 -1.00
CA VAL A 381 20.71 10.32 -0.67
C VAL A 381 20.77 9.69 0.71
N ASP A 382 21.32 8.48 0.78
CA ASP A 382 21.42 7.77 2.05
C ASP A 382 22.51 8.34 2.97
N PRO A 383 22.55 7.96 4.27
CA PRO A 383 23.59 8.41 5.19
C PRO A 383 25.03 8.01 4.80
N ARG A 384 25.22 7.17 3.78
CA ARG A 384 26.53 6.78 3.21
C ARG A 384 26.89 7.62 1.97
N GLY A 385 26.03 8.55 1.57
CA GLY A 385 26.24 9.44 0.42
C GLY A 385 25.85 8.83 -0.93
N ARG A 386 25.19 7.67 -0.96
CA ARG A 386 24.81 7.00 -2.21
C ARG A 386 23.46 7.52 -2.70
N LEU A 387 23.30 7.67 -4.01
CA LEU A 387 22.02 8.03 -4.60
C LEU A 387 21.08 6.82 -4.63
N TRP A 388 19.84 7.04 -4.23
CA TRP A 388 18.75 6.08 -4.26
C TRP A 388 17.65 6.55 -5.20
N VAL A 389 16.95 5.60 -5.81
CA VAL A 389 15.92 5.86 -6.82
C VAL A 389 14.70 4.99 -6.56
N ALA A 390 13.51 5.59 -6.57
CA ALA A 390 12.27 4.85 -6.79
C ALA A 390 12.06 4.65 -8.29
N ALA A 391 12.18 3.41 -8.77
CA ALA A 391 12.03 3.04 -10.17
C ALA A 391 10.72 2.29 -10.43
N TRP A 392 9.96 2.75 -11.43
CA TRP A 392 8.59 2.30 -11.68
C TRP A 392 8.41 1.69 -13.07
N GLN A 393 9.01 0.51 -13.26
CA GLN A 393 9.00 -0.20 -14.54
C GLN A 393 7.59 -0.54 -15.03
N THR A 394 6.66 -0.88 -14.13
CA THR A 394 5.29 -1.26 -14.48
C THR A 394 4.31 -0.10 -14.56
N TYR A 395 4.80 1.14 -14.60
CA TYR A 395 3.97 2.34 -14.71
C TYR A 395 2.88 2.24 -15.80
N PRO A 396 1.63 2.65 -15.55
CA PRO A 396 1.10 3.21 -14.30
C PRO A 396 0.58 2.17 -13.31
N LYS A 397 0.57 0.88 -13.67
CA LYS A 397 0.21 -0.22 -12.77
C LYS A 397 0.66 -1.57 -13.32
N TRP A 398 0.94 -2.52 -12.43
CA TRP A 398 1.20 -3.91 -12.79
C TRP A 398 0.09 -4.52 -13.68
N GLU A 399 0.51 -5.33 -14.65
CA GLU A 399 -0.34 -6.05 -15.61
C GLU A 399 -0.37 -7.54 -15.31
N PRO A 400 -1.56 -8.18 -15.26
CA PRO A 400 -1.65 -9.63 -15.09
C PRO A 400 -0.81 -10.37 -16.14
N LEU A 401 -0.25 -11.53 -15.77
CA LEU A 401 0.66 -12.35 -16.59
C LEU A 401 2.04 -11.74 -16.91
N LYS A 402 2.32 -10.50 -16.47
CA LYS A 402 3.66 -9.90 -16.57
C LYS A 402 4.36 -9.89 -15.21
N GLU A 403 5.68 -9.77 -15.23
CA GLU A 403 6.46 -9.61 -14.00
C GLU A 403 6.26 -8.22 -13.39
N MET A 404 6.28 -8.14 -12.06
CA MET A 404 6.31 -6.87 -11.34
C MET A 404 7.77 -6.50 -11.07
N GLY A 405 8.27 -5.50 -11.79
CA GLY A 405 9.67 -5.08 -11.77
C GLY A 405 9.92 -3.72 -11.10
N ASP A 406 8.98 -3.22 -10.32
CA ASP A 406 9.12 -1.96 -9.60
C ASP A 406 10.01 -2.14 -8.36
N ARG A 407 10.85 -1.15 -8.05
CA ARG A 407 11.88 -1.33 -7.02
C ARG A 407 12.48 -0.02 -6.50
N LEU A 408 13.15 -0.13 -5.36
CA LEU A 408 14.16 0.83 -4.93
C LEU A 408 15.54 0.40 -5.43
N LEU A 409 16.25 1.32 -6.06
CA LEU A 409 17.63 1.15 -6.51
C LEU A 409 18.59 1.97 -5.64
N ILE A 410 19.81 1.47 -5.48
CA ILE A 410 20.97 2.19 -4.99
C ILE A 410 21.97 2.29 -6.13
N LEU A 411 22.52 3.48 -6.37
CA LEU A 411 23.48 3.78 -7.42
C LEU A 411 24.79 4.29 -6.81
N PRO A 412 25.73 3.40 -6.44
CA PRO A 412 27.04 3.79 -5.94
C PRO A 412 27.91 4.40 -7.05
N ASP A 413 28.68 5.41 -6.69
CA ASP A 413 29.82 5.97 -7.42
C ASP A 413 31.05 5.82 -6.50
N ASP A 414 31.69 4.64 -6.57
CA ASP A 414 32.75 4.23 -5.66
C ASP A 414 34.08 4.94 -5.99
N ASP A 415 34.31 5.28 -7.26
CA ASP A 415 35.54 5.96 -7.71
C ASP A 415 35.41 7.49 -7.78
N ARG A 416 34.20 8.01 -7.60
CA ARG A 416 33.85 9.43 -7.52
C ARG A 416 34.12 10.18 -8.81
N ASP A 417 33.92 9.53 -9.95
CA ASP A 417 34.04 10.15 -11.27
C ASP A 417 32.76 10.87 -11.71
N GLY A 418 31.69 10.79 -10.91
CA GLY A 418 30.40 11.38 -11.20
C GLY A 418 29.53 10.51 -12.10
N VAL A 419 29.81 9.21 -12.21
CA VAL A 419 29.04 8.20 -12.94
C VAL A 419 28.78 7.01 -12.02
N ALA A 420 27.57 6.45 -12.05
CA ALA A 420 27.25 5.28 -11.26
C ALA A 420 27.98 4.03 -11.79
N ASP A 421 28.61 3.27 -10.88
CA ASP A 421 29.35 2.04 -11.20
C ASP A 421 28.44 0.82 -11.38
N ARG A 422 27.33 0.80 -10.64
CA ARG A 422 26.37 -0.31 -10.60
C ARG A 422 24.99 0.15 -10.14
N ALA A 423 23.98 -0.66 -10.42
CA ALA A 423 22.67 -0.58 -9.79
C ALA A 423 22.45 -1.77 -8.86
N ILE A 424 22.07 -1.49 -7.61
CA ILE A 424 21.71 -2.51 -6.62
C ILE A 424 20.21 -2.41 -6.38
N THR A 425 19.48 -3.51 -6.58
CA THR A 425 18.07 -3.58 -6.17
C THR A 425 17.99 -3.82 -4.67
N PHE A 426 17.66 -2.79 -3.91
CA PHE A 426 17.50 -2.90 -2.45
C PHE A 426 16.23 -3.69 -2.09
N ALA A 427 15.13 -3.41 -2.77
CA ALA A 427 13.87 -4.10 -2.56
C ALA A 427 12.91 -3.93 -3.74
N TYR A 428 12.14 -4.97 -4.06
CA TYR A 428 10.98 -4.88 -4.94
C TYR A 428 9.77 -4.29 -4.20
N VAL A 429 9.23 -3.20 -4.75
CA VAL A 429 8.15 -2.41 -4.15
C VAL A 429 7.22 -1.96 -5.27
N HIS A 430 5.94 -2.34 -5.21
CA HIS A 430 4.97 -2.02 -6.26
C HIS A 430 4.56 -0.55 -6.21
N ASN A 431 4.62 0.10 -7.38
CA ASN A 431 4.31 1.51 -7.62
C ASN A 431 4.94 2.45 -6.56
N PRO A 432 6.28 2.52 -6.45
CA PRO A 432 6.95 3.32 -5.44
C PRO A 432 6.86 4.80 -5.81
N THR A 433 5.98 5.54 -5.14
CA THR A 433 5.70 6.96 -5.45
C THR A 433 6.43 7.95 -4.54
N GLY A 434 7.19 7.45 -3.58
CA GLY A 434 8.08 8.25 -2.75
C GLY A 434 8.67 7.46 -1.59
N PHE A 435 9.78 7.94 -1.06
CA PHE A 435 10.47 7.30 0.06
C PHE A 435 11.26 8.29 0.93
N GLU A 436 11.59 7.88 2.15
CA GLU A 436 12.43 8.65 3.08
C GLU A 436 13.17 7.70 4.06
N PHE A 437 14.40 8.06 4.43
CA PHE A 437 15.24 7.26 5.33
C PHE A 437 14.80 7.41 6.79
N TRP A 438 14.68 6.30 7.50
CA TRP A 438 14.34 6.32 8.92
C TRP A 438 14.86 5.08 9.64
N ASN A 439 15.36 5.24 10.87
CA ASN A 439 15.73 4.13 11.77
C ASN A 439 16.66 3.05 11.16
N GLY A 440 17.60 3.49 10.32
CA GLY A 440 18.55 2.63 9.60
C GLY A 440 17.90 1.78 8.50
N GLY A 441 16.73 2.16 8.01
CA GLY A 441 16.04 1.60 6.86
C GLY A 441 15.35 2.70 6.06
N VAL A 442 14.33 2.33 5.29
CA VAL A 442 13.61 3.21 4.38
C VAL A 442 12.09 3.05 4.55
N LEU A 443 11.39 4.18 4.58
CA LEU A 443 9.94 4.26 4.48
C LEU A 443 9.57 4.46 3.02
N VAL A 444 8.66 3.67 2.47
CA VAL A 444 8.31 3.72 1.04
C VAL A 444 6.80 3.72 0.86
N ALA A 445 6.28 4.66 0.07
CA ALA A 445 4.91 4.61 -0.40
C ALA A 445 4.74 3.44 -1.37
N SER A 446 3.83 2.53 -1.05
CA SER A 446 3.36 1.45 -1.93
C SER A 446 1.86 1.36 -1.71
N ALA A 447 1.15 2.33 -2.28
CA ALA A 447 -0.27 2.55 -2.05
C ALA A 447 -1.06 1.24 -2.22
N PRO A 448 -1.92 0.87 -1.25
CA PRO A 448 -2.50 1.71 -0.20
C PRO A 448 -1.74 1.72 1.14
N ASP A 449 -0.47 1.32 1.13
CA ASP A 449 0.39 1.18 2.32
C ASP A 449 1.61 2.12 2.28
N ILE A 450 2.18 2.36 3.46
CA ILE A 450 3.57 2.78 3.64
C ILE A 450 4.32 1.60 4.23
N LEU A 451 5.39 1.18 3.58
CA LEU A 451 6.24 0.08 4.00
C LEU A 451 7.46 0.61 4.76
N PHE A 452 7.92 -0.14 5.75
CA PHE A 452 9.27 -0.02 6.29
C PHE A 452 10.12 -1.19 5.80
N LEU A 453 11.28 -0.87 5.25
CA LEU A 453 12.23 -1.80 4.66
C LEU A 453 13.61 -1.59 5.29
N LYS A 454 14.33 -2.66 5.62
CA LYS A 454 15.65 -2.53 6.24
C LYS A 454 16.55 -3.73 5.94
N ASP A 455 17.78 -3.42 5.55
CA ASP A 455 18.92 -4.33 5.53
C ASP A 455 19.42 -4.53 6.98
N THR A 456 19.58 -5.78 7.40
CA THR A 456 20.00 -6.15 8.75
C THR A 456 21.37 -6.84 8.80
N ASP A 457 21.98 -7.16 7.66
CA ASP A 457 23.26 -7.87 7.59
C ASP A 457 24.36 -7.15 6.78
N GLY A 458 24.01 -6.06 6.08
CA GLY A 458 24.91 -5.16 5.37
C GLY A 458 25.15 -5.52 3.91
N ASP A 459 24.31 -6.36 3.30
CA ASP A 459 24.41 -6.77 1.90
C ASP A 459 23.70 -5.82 0.90
N ASP A 460 23.12 -4.72 1.40
CA ASP A 460 22.33 -3.75 0.64
C ASP A 460 21.03 -4.33 0.05
N VAL A 461 20.45 -5.36 0.68
CA VAL A 461 19.12 -5.93 0.40
C VAL A 461 18.23 -5.89 1.64
N ALA A 462 16.95 -5.57 1.48
CA ALA A 462 16.03 -5.50 2.61
C ALA A 462 15.64 -6.89 3.15
N ASP A 463 16.12 -7.22 4.36
CA ASP A 463 15.70 -8.41 5.13
C ASP A 463 14.36 -8.23 5.84
N LEU A 464 14.15 -7.04 6.38
CA LEU A 464 12.98 -6.71 7.19
C LEU A 464 11.98 -5.90 6.35
N ARG A 465 10.74 -6.39 6.31
CA ARG A 465 9.62 -5.75 5.62
C ARG A 465 8.35 -5.79 6.47
N TYR A 466 7.75 -4.64 6.72
CA TYR A 466 6.40 -4.58 7.28
C TYR A 466 5.66 -3.29 6.89
N ARG A 467 4.33 -3.33 6.98
CA ARG A 467 3.46 -2.16 6.76
C ARG A 467 3.47 -1.29 8.00
N ILE A 468 4.12 -0.14 7.96
CA ILE A 468 4.14 0.77 9.12
C ILE A 468 2.85 1.61 9.21
N LEU A 469 2.25 1.92 8.05
CA LEU A 469 0.98 2.63 7.94
C LEU A 469 0.16 2.02 6.81
N GLY A 470 -1.16 1.90 6.98
CA GLY A 470 -2.08 1.43 5.95
C GLY A 470 -3.27 2.38 5.83
N GLY A 471 -4.06 2.21 4.77
CA GLY A 471 -5.29 2.99 4.58
C GLY A 471 -5.05 4.38 3.99
N ILE A 472 -3.97 4.58 3.21
CA ILE A 472 -3.74 5.86 2.49
C ILE A 472 -4.45 5.95 1.13
N ASP A 473 -5.05 4.83 0.70
CA ASP A 473 -5.77 4.60 -0.56
C ASP A 473 -4.87 4.45 -1.80
N SER A 474 -5.41 3.86 -2.86
CA SER A 474 -4.72 3.55 -4.12
C SER A 474 -5.57 3.85 -5.35
N SER A 475 -6.56 4.73 -5.20
CA SER A 475 -7.57 5.03 -6.23
C SER A 475 -7.00 5.75 -7.45
N ASP A 476 -5.90 6.47 -7.29
CA ASP A 476 -5.21 7.13 -8.39
C ASP A 476 -3.72 7.25 -8.02
N THR A 477 -2.87 6.59 -8.80
CA THR A 477 -1.43 6.47 -8.59
C THR A 477 -0.69 7.77 -8.90
N HIS A 478 -1.27 8.69 -9.67
CA HIS A 478 -0.72 10.04 -9.88
C HIS A 478 -1.04 11.01 -8.75
N HIS A 479 -2.09 10.71 -7.97
CA HIS A 479 -2.58 11.52 -6.86
C HIS A 479 -2.29 10.88 -5.49
N THR A 480 -1.52 9.79 -5.45
CA THR A 480 -1.24 9.06 -4.21
C THR A 480 -0.14 9.72 -3.37
N ALA A 481 0.16 9.12 -2.22
CA ALA A 481 1.22 9.57 -1.31
C ALA A 481 2.56 9.72 -2.05
N ASN A 482 3.07 10.94 -2.12
CA ASN A 482 4.27 11.29 -2.86
C ASN A 482 5.18 12.24 -2.07
N ASN A 483 6.41 12.41 -2.57
CA ASN A 483 7.40 13.40 -2.14
C ASN A 483 7.60 13.40 -0.61
N PHE A 484 8.05 12.26 -0.09
CA PHE A 484 8.21 12.07 1.34
C PHE A 484 9.34 12.94 1.85
N VAL A 485 9.09 13.72 2.90
CA VAL A 485 10.09 14.62 3.49
C VAL A 485 10.05 14.51 5.01
N TYR A 486 11.22 14.37 5.62
CA TYR A 486 11.41 14.48 7.05
C TYR A 486 11.23 15.93 7.53
N GLY A 487 10.21 16.19 8.34
CA GLY A 487 9.97 17.51 8.93
C GLY A 487 10.84 17.76 10.17
N PRO A 488 11.08 19.04 10.51
CA PRO A 488 11.90 19.42 11.68
C PRO A 488 11.28 19.00 13.03
N ASP A 489 9.99 18.66 13.06
CA ASP A 489 9.26 18.13 14.22
C ASP A 489 9.37 16.60 14.37
N GLY A 490 10.03 15.92 13.43
CA GLY A 490 10.21 14.48 13.44
C GLY A 490 9.05 13.67 12.84
N PHE A 491 8.11 14.34 12.17
CA PHE A 491 7.11 13.68 11.34
C PHE A 491 7.62 13.50 9.91
N ILE A 492 7.08 12.50 9.23
CA ILE A 492 7.21 12.32 7.78
C ILE A 492 6.00 12.97 7.12
N TYR A 493 6.25 13.88 6.19
CA TYR A 493 5.22 14.58 5.44
C TYR A 493 5.06 13.95 4.06
N PHE A 494 3.81 13.85 3.60
CA PHE A 494 3.49 13.44 2.24
C PHE A 494 2.20 14.14 1.77
N GLN A 495 1.99 14.16 0.46
CA GLN A 495 0.84 14.79 -0.16
C GLN A 495 -0.07 13.78 -0.85
N ARG A 496 -1.37 14.07 -0.95
CA ARG A 496 -2.34 13.26 -1.70
C ARG A 496 -3.45 14.10 -2.32
N GLY A 497 -3.97 13.64 -3.45
CA GLY A 497 -4.96 14.34 -4.27
C GLY A 497 -6.40 13.88 -4.10
N ILE A 498 -7.28 14.50 -4.89
CA ILE A 498 -8.76 14.47 -4.75
C ILE A 498 -9.45 13.12 -4.93
N PHE A 499 -8.80 12.13 -5.57
CA PHE A 499 -9.43 10.84 -5.84
C PHE A 499 -9.31 9.85 -4.69
N ASN A 500 -8.37 10.10 -3.78
CA ASN A 500 -8.00 9.17 -2.74
C ASN A 500 -8.83 9.43 -1.47
N ILE A 501 -9.28 8.39 -0.79
CA ILE A 501 -10.00 8.44 0.51
C ILE A 501 -9.26 7.62 1.56
N SER A 502 -8.64 8.30 2.54
CA SER A 502 -7.84 7.64 3.56
C SER A 502 -8.76 7.10 4.64
N ASN A 503 -8.35 6.02 5.28
CA ASN A 503 -9.02 5.44 6.42
C ASN A 503 -7.98 4.80 7.35
N VAL A 504 -7.18 5.65 8.00
CA VAL A 504 -5.95 5.22 8.69
C VAL A 504 -6.24 4.77 10.12
N GLU A 505 -5.71 3.61 10.51
CA GLU A 505 -5.76 3.13 11.89
C GLU A 505 -4.47 3.44 12.65
N THR A 506 -4.62 3.89 13.90
CA THR A 506 -3.50 4.15 14.82
C THR A 506 -3.87 3.67 16.22
N PRO A 507 -2.88 3.50 17.14
CA PRO A 507 -3.15 3.17 18.55
C PRO A 507 -3.93 4.25 19.31
N TRP A 508 -4.00 5.48 18.78
CA TRP A 508 -4.38 6.67 19.55
C TRP A 508 -5.87 6.99 19.57
N GLN A 509 -6.58 6.65 18.50
CA GLN A 509 -7.98 7.04 18.28
C GLN A 509 -8.64 6.14 17.26
N SER A 510 -9.95 6.32 17.04
CA SER A 510 -10.70 5.67 15.96
C SER A 510 -10.02 5.90 14.61
N ASN A 511 -10.37 5.06 13.63
CA ASN A 511 -9.97 5.24 12.23
C ASN A 511 -10.13 6.70 11.76
N GLN A 512 -9.10 7.20 11.10
CA GLN A 512 -9.02 8.57 10.61
C GLN A 512 -9.37 8.61 9.13
N GLU A 513 -10.67 8.71 8.86
CA GLU A 513 -11.18 8.89 7.51
C GLU A 513 -10.89 10.30 6.98
N SER A 514 -10.44 10.40 5.73
CA SER A 514 -10.32 11.71 5.07
C SER A 514 -10.42 11.62 3.54
N GLY A 515 -11.39 12.32 2.96
CA GLY A 515 -11.46 12.62 1.53
C GLY A 515 -10.81 13.96 1.14
N THR A 516 -10.13 14.62 2.08
CA THR A 516 -9.54 15.95 1.84
C THR A 516 -8.25 15.81 1.02
N SER A 517 -8.18 16.47 -0.12
CA SER A 517 -6.92 16.62 -0.83
C SER A 517 -6.00 17.56 -0.04
N GLY A 518 -4.73 17.20 0.12
CA GLY A 518 -3.78 18.05 0.82
C GLY A 518 -2.54 17.34 1.31
N MET A 519 -1.96 17.90 2.37
CA MET A 519 -0.77 17.42 3.02
C MET A 519 -1.13 16.72 4.33
N TYR A 520 -0.52 15.56 4.53
CA TYR A 520 -0.65 14.72 5.71
C TYR A 520 0.72 14.47 6.30
N ARG A 521 0.74 14.07 7.56
CA ARG A 521 1.97 13.69 8.24
C ARG A 521 1.74 12.52 9.17
N PHE A 522 2.76 11.68 9.32
CA PHE A 522 2.78 10.64 10.34
C PHE A 522 4.13 10.59 11.07
N ASN A 523 4.11 10.26 12.35
CA ASN A 523 5.31 10.10 13.15
C ASN A 523 5.62 8.61 13.28
N PRO A 524 6.68 8.10 12.64
CA PRO A 524 7.00 6.67 12.65
C PRO A 524 7.41 6.15 14.05
N ARG A 525 7.75 7.03 14.99
CA ARG A 525 8.12 6.65 16.37
C ARG A 525 6.90 6.42 17.27
N THR A 526 5.84 7.20 17.07
CA THR A 526 4.63 7.23 17.92
C THR A 526 3.39 6.69 17.21
N SER A 527 3.42 6.48 15.89
CA SER A 527 2.25 6.18 15.06
C SER A 527 1.16 7.26 15.09
N GLU A 528 1.50 8.49 15.47
CA GLU A 528 0.59 9.63 15.30
C GLU A 528 0.41 9.92 13.81
N PHE A 529 -0.83 10.17 13.40
CA PHE A 529 -1.19 10.57 12.04
C PHE A 529 -2.11 11.78 12.12
N SER A 530 -1.92 12.75 11.24
CA SER A 530 -2.76 13.94 11.19
C SER A 530 -2.78 14.58 9.82
N PHE A 531 -3.91 15.19 9.46
CA PHE A 531 -3.98 16.16 8.39
C PHE A 531 -3.20 17.44 8.77
N HIS A 532 -2.48 18.03 7.81
CA HIS A 532 -1.65 19.22 8.06
C HIS A 532 -2.19 20.48 7.36
N ALA A 533 -2.38 20.44 6.04
CA ALA A 533 -2.81 21.61 5.26
C ALA A 533 -3.57 21.22 3.98
N THR A 534 -4.60 21.98 3.62
CA THR A 534 -5.40 21.73 2.40
C THR A 534 -4.63 22.14 1.16
N ASN A 535 -4.57 21.28 0.15
CA ASN A 535 -4.06 21.61 -1.19
C ASN A 535 -4.80 20.72 -2.22
N SER A 536 -5.02 21.19 -3.44
CA SER A 536 -5.88 20.50 -4.43
C SER A 536 -5.53 20.97 -5.83
N PRO A 537 -5.74 20.20 -6.91
CA PRO A 537 -6.36 18.87 -6.93
C PRO A 537 -5.39 17.69 -6.90
N ASN A 538 -4.13 17.93 -7.28
CA ASN A 538 -3.05 16.95 -7.18
C ASN A 538 -1.86 17.56 -6.43
N PRO A 539 -1.88 17.60 -5.10
CA PRO A 539 -0.78 18.14 -4.32
C PRO A 539 0.45 17.25 -4.46
N HIS A 540 1.57 17.85 -4.85
CA HIS A 540 2.80 17.14 -5.16
C HIS A 540 3.97 18.09 -4.96
N GLY A 541 5.02 17.66 -4.25
CA GLY A 541 6.18 18.49 -3.89
C GLY A 541 6.03 19.15 -2.50
N ILE A 542 7.02 18.91 -1.65
CA ILE A 542 7.16 19.37 -0.27
C ILE A 542 8.64 19.73 -0.06
N SER A 543 8.91 20.84 0.64
CA SER A 543 10.26 21.10 1.12
C SER A 543 10.26 21.99 2.36
N PHE A 544 11.33 21.89 3.14
CA PHE A 544 11.67 22.82 4.20
C PHE A 544 12.97 23.52 3.84
N ASP A 545 13.07 24.83 4.08
CA ASP A 545 14.38 25.49 4.04
C ASP A 545 15.16 25.28 5.35
N TYR A 546 16.40 25.78 5.36
CA TYR A 546 17.29 25.74 6.52
C TYR A 546 16.69 26.33 7.81
N TRP A 547 15.78 27.31 7.68
CA TRP A 547 15.13 27.98 8.81
C TRP A 547 13.83 27.29 9.25
N GLY A 548 13.42 26.24 8.54
CA GLY A 548 12.18 25.51 8.80
C GLY A 548 10.94 26.13 8.16
N TYR A 549 11.09 27.07 7.22
CA TYR A 549 9.97 27.52 6.39
C TYR A 549 9.53 26.37 5.50
N HIS A 550 8.23 26.14 5.50
CA HIS A 550 7.62 25.01 4.83
C HIS A 550 7.01 25.45 3.50
N TYR A 551 7.28 24.70 2.44
CA TYR A 551 6.77 24.95 1.09
C TYR A 551 6.07 23.71 0.53
N ALA A 552 5.11 23.96 -0.36
CA ALA A 552 4.36 22.91 -1.03
C ALA A 552 3.95 23.34 -2.44
N THR A 553 3.71 22.36 -3.31
CA THR A 553 3.21 22.61 -4.67
C THR A 553 2.00 21.74 -5.02
N ASP A 554 1.33 22.06 -6.12
CA ASP A 554 0.34 21.18 -6.73
C ASP A 554 0.73 20.85 -8.18
N GLY A 555 0.79 19.57 -8.52
CA GLY A 555 1.28 19.11 -9.81
C GLY A 555 0.33 19.43 -10.95
N THR A 556 -0.98 19.33 -10.76
CA THR A 556 -1.95 19.62 -11.83
C THR A 556 -2.02 21.11 -12.16
N GLY A 557 -2.11 21.97 -11.15
CA GLY A 557 -2.25 23.41 -11.29
C GLY A 557 -0.93 24.14 -11.46
N GLY A 558 0.18 23.60 -10.93
CA GLY A 558 1.50 24.22 -10.93
C GLY A 558 1.69 25.31 -9.87
N ARG A 559 0.75 25.48 -8.91
CA ARG A 559 0.88 26.53 -7.89
C ARG A 559 1.90 26.12 -6.85
N ALA A 560 2.64 27.13 -6.38
CA ALA A 560 3.58 27.01 -5.28
C ALA A 560 3.10 27.85 -4.09
N PHE A 561 3.34 27.31 -2.89
CA PHE A 561 2.84 27.85 -1.64
C PHE A 561 3.93 27.86 -0.57
N GLN A 562 3.90 28.86 0.30
CA GLN A 562 4.40 28.70 1.66
C GLN A 562 3.27 28.13 2.51
N VAL A 563 3.56 27.12 3.31
CA VAL A 563 2.66 26.58 4.32
C VAL A 563 2.83 27.41 5.59
N VAL A 564 1.76 28.08 6.03
CA VAL A 564 1.78 28.97 7.19
C VAL A 564 0.75 28.58 8.23
N PRO A 565 1.02 28.83 9.53
CA PRO A 565 0.02 28.64 10.58
C PRO A 565 -1.29 29.40 10.30
N GLU A 566 -2.41 28.78 10.62
CA GLU A 566 -3.74 29.37 10.61
C GLU A 566 -4.46 29.04 11.92
N GLY A 567 -4.39 29.96 12.88
CA GLY A 567 -4.97 29.76 14.21
C GLY A 567 -4.24 28.69 15.02
N ASP A 568 -4.93 28.11 16.00
CA ASP A 568 -4.37 27.10 16.89
C ASP A 568 -4.46 25.72 16.20
N ASN A 569 -3.30 25.11 15.91
CA ASN A 569 -3.16 23.76 15.37
C ASN A 569 -3.63 23.52 13.92
N ALA A 570 -3.67 24.54 13.07
CA ALA A 570 -3.90 24.34 11.63
C ALA A 570 -2.89 25.11 10.79
N PHE A 571 -2.76 24.68 9.53
CA PHE A 571 -1.91 25.31 8.53
C PHE A 571 -2.69 25.53 7.24
N LYS A 572 -2.31 26.56 6.49
CA LYS A 572 -2.86 26.88 5.19
C LYS A 572 -1.78 27.11 4.15
N MET A 573 -2.19 26.96 2.90
CA MET A 573 -1.40 27.30 1.72
C MET A 573 -1.52 28.80 1.44
N ARG A 574 -0.43 29.56 1.63
CA ARG A 574 -0.32 30.94 1.15
C ARG A 574 0.47 30.93 -0.16
N LYS A 575 -0.06 31.59 -1.19
CA LYS A 575 0.61 31.70 -2.49
C LYS A 575 2.04 32.23 -2.31
N LEU A 576 3.01 31.51 -2.89
CA LEU A 576 4.42 31.88 -2.85
C LEU A 576 4.79 32.84 -4.00
N PHE A 577 4.31 32.54 -5.20
CA PHE A 577 4.49 33.36 -6.41
C PHE A 577 3.45 33.03 -7.49
N ASP A 578 3.42 33.81 -8.57
CA ASP A 578 2.72 33.48 -9.80
C ASP A 578 3.55 32.50 -10.62
N HIS A 579 3.05 31.27 -10.78
CA HIS A 579 3.73 30.24 -11.58
C HIS A 579 3.52 30.50 -13.08
N THR A 580 4.50 30.09 -13.89
CA THR A 580 4.48 30.25 -15.35
C THR A 580 4.46 28.91 -16.09
N VAL A 581 4.55 27.79 -15.38
CA VAL A 581 4.63 26.43 -15.94
C VAL A 581 3.70 25.46 -15.19
N ARG A 582 3.23 24.43 -15.91
CA ARG A 582 2.49 23.28 -15.38
C ARG A 582 2.59 22.10 -16.36
N PRO A 583 2.52 20.84 -15.89
CA PRO A 583 2.42 20.41 -14.50
C PRO A 583 3.77 20.41 -13.78
N VAL A 584 3.72 20.47 -12.45
CA VAL A 584 4.91 20.41 -11.57
C VAL A 584 5.06 18.99 -11.02
N ALA A 585 6.20 18.36 -11.27
CA ALA A 585 6.47 17.00 -10.79
C ALA A 585 7.22 16.98 -9.45
N SER A 586 8.05 17.99 -9.16
CA SER A 586 8.74 18.12 -7.87
C SER A 586 9.15 19.57 -7.64
N SER A 587 9.46 19.89 -6.39
CA SER A 587 9.93 21.20 -5.95
C SER A 587 10.84 21.08 -4.74
N GLY A 588 11.78 21.99 -4.58
CA GLY A 588 12.63 22.03 -3.40
C GLY A 588 13.50 23.27 -3.33
N ILE A 589 14.27 23.40 -2.24
CA ILE A 589 15.20 24.52 -2.02
C ILE A 589 16.59 24.08 -2.44
N LEU A 590 17.22 24.85 -3.32
CA LEU A 590 18.61 24.61 -3.69
C LEU A 590 19.54 25.07 -2.56
N SER A 591 20.29 24.13 -1.98
CA SER A 591 21.26 24.39 -0.92
C SER A 591 22.50 23.53 -1.14
N SER A 592 23.48 24.07 -1.87
CA SER A 592 24.75 23.39 -2.11
C SER A 592 25.85 24.36 -2.52
N ALA A 593 26.99 24.32 -1.82
CA ALA A 593 28.15 25.18 -2.11
C ALA A 593 28.78 24.95 -3.51
N HIS A 594 28.39 23.91 -4.24
CA HIS A 594 28.78 23.71 -5.64
C HIS A 594 28.12 24.71 -6.61
N PHE A 595 27.00 25.30 -6.22
CA PHE A 595 26.27 26.24 -7.06
C PHE A 595 26.69 27.69 -6.80
N PRO A 596 26.64 28.57 -7.82
CA PRO A 596 26.88 30.00 -7.65
C PRO A 596 26.08 30.59 -6.48
N GLU A 597 26.68 31.51 -5.73
CA GLU A 597 26.06 32.15 -4.55
C GLU A 597 24.65 32.70 -4.82
N LYS A 598 24.42 33.24 -6.03
CA LYS A 598 23.11 33.77 -6.47
C LYS A 598 21.99 32.72 -6.55
N TYR A 599 22.31 31.44 -6.46
CA TYR A 599 21.34 30.34 -6.52
C TYR A 599 21.06 29.72 -5.15
N GLN A 600 21.82 30.07 -4.11
CA GLN A 600 21.61 29.52 -2.77
C GLN A 600 20.27 29.97 -2.19
N GLY A 601 19.47 29.02 -1.72
CA GLY A 601 18.14 29.27 -1.18
C GLY A 601 17.06 29.53 -2.24
N ASN A 602 17.38 29.39 -3.53
CA ASN A 602 16.37 29.48 -4.58
C ASN A 602 15.41 28.29 -4.50
N PHE A 603 14.13 28.57 -4.76
CA PHE A 603 13.11 27.54 -4.90
C PHE A 603 13.10 27.02 -6.34
N LEU A 604 13.23 25.71 -6.50
CA LEU A 604 13.25 25.01 -7.79
C LEU A 604 11.90 24.36 -8.10
N LEU A 605 11.53 24.32 -9.39
CA LEU A 605 10.35 23.63 -9.89
C LEU A 605 10.69 22.76 -11.11
N CYS A 606 10.43 21.45 -11.00
CA CYS A 606 10.51 20.51 -12.12
C CYS A 606 9.21 20.52 -12.93
N ASN A 607 9.29 20.75 -14.23
CA ASN A 607 8.12 20.74 -15.11
C ASN A 607 8.32 19.80 -16.30
N THR A 608 7.27 19.06 -16.65
CA THR A 608 7.32 17.92 -17.58
C THR A 608 6.53 18.11 -18.88
N ILE A 609 5.83 19.26 -19.06
CA ILE A 609 5.04 19.53 -20.28
C ILE A 609 5.22 20.98 -20.73
N ALA A 610 5.40 21.18 -22.04
CA ALA A 610 5.64 22.46 -22.71
C ALA A 610 6.98 23.15 -22.35
N PHE A 611 7.30 23.32 -21.06
CA PHE A 611 8.63 23.70 -20.59
C PHE A 611 9.33 22.47 -20.00
N LEU A 612 10.22 21.82 -20.75
CA LEU A 612 10.85 20.57 -20.31
C LEU A 612 12.14 20.90 -19.55
N GLY A 613 12.06 21.14 -18.25
CA GLY A 613 13.20 21.68 -17.50
C GLY A 613 12.94 22.04 -16.05
N ILE A 614 13.89 22.78 -15.47
CA ILE A 614 13.85 23.25 -14.08
C ILE A 614 13.83 24.78 -14.04
N LYS A 615 12.76 25.33 -13.47
CA LYS A 615 12.61 26.75 -13.14
C LYS A 615 13.24 27.04 -11.78
N GLN A 616 13.66 28.29 -11.56
CA GLN A 616 14.12 28.75 -10.25
C GLN A 616 13.55 30.12 -9.88
N TYR A 617 13.38 30.33 -8.59
CA TYR A 617 12.79 31.53 -8.00
C TYR A 617 13.62 31.98 -6.80
N THR A 618 13.97 33.27 -6.74
CA THR A 618 14.58 33.87 -5.54
C THR A 618 13.51 34.06 -4.47
N LEU A 619 13.86 33.87 -3.20
CA LEU A 619 12.95 34.01 -2.07
C LEU A 619 13.27 35.25 -1.23
N ASP A 620 12.29 36.14 -1.10
CA ASP A 620 12.36 37.34 -0.26
C ASP A 620 11.60 37.11 1.06
N PHE A 621 12.28 37.27 2.19
CA PHE A 621 11.75 36.99 3.53
C PHE A 621 11.35 38.27 4.25
N ASP A 622 10.07 38.38 4.62
CA ASP A 622 9.62 39.38 5.59
C ASP A 622 9.78 38.83 7.01
N THR A 623 10.81 39.32 7.70
CA THR A 623 11.14 38.87 9.07
C THR A 623 10.14 39.32 10.14
N LEU A 624 9.26 40.29 9.83
CA LEU A 624 8.23 40.75 10.77
C LEU A 624 6.99 39.85 10.72
N THR A 625 6.59 39.44 9.52
CA THR A 625 5.37 38.65 9.30
C THR A 625 5.64 37.15 9.19
N GLY A 626 6.88 36.76 8.85
CA GLY A 626 7.21 35.38 8.49
C GLY A 626 6.68 34.99 7.10
N GLU A 627 6.29 35.95 6.27
CA GLU A 627 5.89 35.70 4.90
C GLU A 627 7.11 35.66 3.96
N VAL A 628 7.07 34.75 3.00
CA VAL A 628 8.08 34.60 1.95
C VAL A 628 7.43 34.84 0.59
N ASN A 629 8.05 35.63 -0.26
CA ASN A 629 7.56 35.83 -1.62
C ASN A 629 8.65 35.40 -2.61
N GLY A 630 8.24 34.66 -3.64
CA GLY A 630 9.16 34.24 -4.70
C GLY A 630 9.10 35.15 -5.92
N SER A 631 10.24 35.32 -6.59
CA SER A 631 10.34 36.00 -7.89
C SER A 631 11.05 35.10 -8.89
N GLU A 632 10.47 34.90 -10.08
CA GLU A 632 11.10 34.10 -11.14
C GLU A 632 12.43 34.73 -11.55
N THR A 633 13.47 33.90 -11.69
CA THR A 633 14.77 34.30 -12.24
C THR A 633 15.10 33.44 -13.48
N GLU A 634 16.33 33.50 -13.99
CA GLU A 634 16.74 32.70 -15.15
C GLU A 634 16.45 31.21 -14.94
N ASN A 635 16.13 30.43 -15.98
CA ASN A 635 15.91 28.98 -15.80
C ASN A 635 17.21 28.30 -15.33
N LEU A 636 17.12 27.27 -14.50
CA LEU A 636 18.30 26.48 -14.13
C LEU A 636 18.75 25.62 -15.33
N MET A 637 17.78 24.96 -15.97
CA MET A 637 17.99 24.24 -17.23
C MET A 637 16.70 24.09 -18.04
N VAL A 638 16.83 23.85 -19.34
CA VAL A 638 15.75 23.44 -20.24
C VAL A 638 16.29 22.46 -21.27
N SER A 639 15.52 21.42 -21.61
CA SER A 639 15.83 20.47 -22.67
C SER A 639 14.95 20.70 -23.89
N SER A 640 15.53 20.45 -25.07
CA SER A 640 14.80 20.39 -26.34
C SER A 640 14.41 18.96 -26.74
N ASP A 641 14.76 17.95 -25.94
CA ASP A 641 14.26 16.59 -26.09
C ASP A 641 12.75 16.56 -25.76
N PRO A 642 11.87 16.17 -26.70
CA PRO A 642 10.43 16.13 -26.48
C PRO A 642 10.00 15.14 -25.39
N ASN A 643 10.85 14.17 -25.01
CA ASN A 643 10.57 13.15 -24.01
C ASN A 643 11.24 13.40 -22.67
N PHE A 644 11.99 14.50 -22.50
CA PHE A 644 12.57 14.85 -21.21
C PHE A 644 11.46 15.19 -20.19
N ARG A 645 11.47 14.49 -19.05
CA ARG A 645 10.48 14.60 -17.97
C ARG A 645 11.22 14.65 -16.63
N PRO A 646 11.68 15.84 -16.19
CA PRO A 646 12.32 15.97 -14.89
C PRO A 646 11.26 15.71 -13.81
N THR A 647 11.43 14.66 -13.03
CA THR A 647 10.41 14.21 -12.07
C THR A 647 10.79 14.49 -10.65
N ASP A 648 12.08 14.46 -10.36
CA ASP A 648 12.63 14.85 -9.08
C ASP A 648 14.10 15.28 -9.18
N PHE A 649 14.59 15.97 -8.15
CA PHE A 649 16.00 16.28 -8.01
C PHE A 649 16.47 16.08 -6.56
N GLU A 650 17.76 15.80 -6.37
CA GLU A 650 18.36 15.67 -5.05
C GLU A 650 19.80 16.21 -5.05
N VAL A 651 20.26 16.77 -3.93
CA VAL A 651 21.66 17.19 -3.78
C VAL A 651 22.48 16.03 -3.23
N GLY A 652 23.49 15.59 -3.98
CA GLY A 652 24.40 14.51 -3.56
C GLY A 652 25.35 14.90 -2.43
N ASP A 653 26.04 13.90 -1.88
CA ASP A 653 27.07 14.11 -0.85
C ASP A 653 28.29 14.89 -1.39
N ASP A 654 28.50 14.82 -2.69
CA ASP A 654 29.47 15.58 -3.46
C ASP A 654 29.01 17.02 -3.75
N GLY A 655 27.78 17.38 -3.39
CA GLY A 655 27.19 18.70 -3.62
C GLY A 655 26.62 18.92 -5.02
N ALA A 656 26.71 17.97 -5.95
CA ALA A 656 26.07 18.09 -7.26
C ALA A 656 24.55 17.94 -7.16
N LEU A 657 23.82 18.38 -8.20
CA LEU A 657 22.37 18.25 -8.28
C LEU A 657 22.02 17.10 -9.22
N TYR A 658 21.51 16.02 -8.68
CA TYR A 658 21.05 14.87 -9.44
C TYR A 658 19.61 15.13 -9.89
N ILE A 659 19.33 14.92 -11.17
CA ILE A 659 18.02 15.15 -11.79
C ILE A 659 17.56 13.85 -12.41
N SER A 660 16.42 13.35 -11.96
CA SER A 660 15.77 12.19 -12.56
C SER A 660 14.99 12.62 -13.81
N ASP A 661 15.23 11.91 -14.90
CA ASP A 661 14.47 12.01 -16.14
C ASP A 661 13.67 10.73 -16.35
N TRP A 662 12.36 10.84 -16.21
CA TRP A 662 11.43 9.73 -16.44
C TRP A 662 11.42 9.33 -17.92
N ALA A 663 11.82 10.20 -18.85
CA ALA A 663 12.03 9.88 -20.26
C ALA A 663 10.82 9.18 -20.93
N ASN A 664 9.66 9.84 -20.98
CA ASN A 664 8.41 9.19 -21.40
C ASN A 664 7.57 10.06 -22.35
N SER A 665 7.12 9.45 -23.46
CA SER A 665 6.25 10.07 -24.45
C SER A 665 4.80 10.20 -23.96
N ILE A 666 4.31 9.23 -23.18
CA ILE A 666 2.95 9.17 -22.64
C ILE A 666 2.96 9.24 -21.11
N ILE A 667 2.66 10.43 -20.60
CA ILE A 667 2.61 10.70 -19.14
C ILE A 667 1.19 11.01 -18.61
N GLY A 668 0.17 11.04 -19.48
CA GLY A 668 -1.20 11.41 -19.10
C GLY A 668 -2.14 10.21 -19.07
N HIS A 669 -3.05 10.15 -18.09
CA HIS A 669 -4.11 9.13 -18.00
C HIS A 669 -5.42 9.55 -18.66
N MET A 670 -5.56 10.83 -19.01
CA MET A 670 -6.81 11.35 -19.60
C MET A 670 -6.85 11.24 -21.13
N GLN A 671 -5.68 11.23 -21.77
CA GLN A 671 -5.54 11.28 -23.23
C GLN A 671 -5.33 9.90 -23.84
N HIS A 672 -4.78 8.97 -23.05
CA HIS A 672 -4.40 7.64 -23.50
C HIS A 672 -4.99 6.61 -22.54
N ASN A 673 -5.33 5.46 -23.09
CA ASN A 673 -5.75 4.32 -22.28
C ASN A 673 -4.63 3.97 -21.28
N VAL A 674 -5.01 3.45 -20.11
CA VAL A 674 -4.03 3.01 -19.09
C VAL A 674 -3.11 1.92 -19.62
N ARG A 675 -3.58 1.13 -20.61
CA ARG A 675 -2.82 0.09 -21.33
C ARG A 675 -2.45 0.46 -22.76
N ASP A 676 -2.32 1.75 -23.06
CA ASP A 676 -1.78 2.15 -24.36
C ASP A 676 -0.40 1.49 -24.56
N PRO A 677 -0.18 0.73 -25.65
CA PRO A 677 1.04 -0.04 -25.85
C PRO A 677 2.30 0.83 -26.02
N GLU A 678 2.13 2.14 -26.28
CA GLU A 678 3.24 3.09 -26.41
C GLU A 678 3.66 3.73 -25.07
N ARG A 679 3.05 3.33 -23.95
CA ARG A 679 3.54 3.71 -22.61
C ARG A 679 4.90 3.09 -22.37
N ASP A 680 5.85 3.92 -21.93
CA ASP A 680 7.21 3.46 -21.75
C ASP A 680 7.41 2.61 -20.49
N HIS A 681 8.18 1.54 -20.66
CA HIS A 681 8.56 0.57 -19.64
C HIS A 681 10.06 0.21 -19.71
N ALA A 682 10.87 1.05 -20.36
CA ALA A 682 12.26 0.69 -20.71
C ALA A 682 13.29 1.81 -20.51
N HIS A 683 12.87 3.07 -20.38
CA HIS A 683 13.78 4.23 -20.36
C HIS A 683 13.74 4.96 -19.00
N GLY A 684 14.86 5.57 -18.64
CA GLY A 684 15.01 6.34 -17.42
C GLY A 684 16.45 6.77 -17.20
N ARG A 685 16.69 8.07 -16.97
CA ARG A 685 18.04 8.61 -16.75
C ARG A 685 18.16 9.39 -15.47
N ILE A 686 19.41 9.55 -15.04
CA ILE A 686 19.81 10.51 -14.03
C ILE A 686 20.96 11.33 -14.59
N TYR A 687 20.78 12.65 -14.59
CA TYR A 687 21.81 13.62 -14.91
C TYR A 687 22.35 14.25 -13.62
N ARG A 688 23.60 14.71 -13.64
CA ARG A 688 24.30 15.28 -12.49
C ARG A 688 24.88 16.66 -12.80
#